data_AF-A0A7C4ZVE5-F1
#
_entry.id   AF-A0A7C4ZVE5-F1
#
_cell.length_a   1.000
_cell.length_b   1.000
_cell.length_c   1.000
_cell.angle_alpha   90.00
_cell.angle_beta   90.00
_cell.angle_gamma   90.00
#
_symmetry.space_group_name_H-M   'P 1'
#
loop_
_entity.id
_entity.type
_entity.pdbx_description
1 polymer ?
#
loop_
_entity_poly.entity_id
_entity_poly.type
_entity_poly.pdbx_seq_one_letter_code
_entity_poly.pdbx_strand_id
1 'polypeptide(L)'
;MEQNRPQPLWHKTIADFLAKHAPDVSPEEVDTQVIANVVRWERSLANGKKLWLLRLGHSVIEREEIFLGNVLFNDWLNKSLPLMVLQANLGMVQPVTNDLETAYFLMITQTELKDITEAYRAYLFERLPSLFFTDSDPDKGYHGSLRNMFTFLKSDFEPFPVHAVPLFLVRPLEKAVRAVFKDLLAAPYLQSDDKKGKRPTVEFRTLQATMAFFYGRTSGGSGDCQSHPTFVARLVTEYGLLTLDEVWEAFNLPSQERPTQIKQGDLKQAIQIAITEGRFDEEKVCALFTKVFQKFVQSIENEPEDHTDFSRSWLVPFLRHDGKFIELAPEIYLATLLHQITLGEVTLGIGARGGERCRLCGDQEASVDEKNILLGVSVGKFYNRTVNHAKGHTKRICSRCALYSYLTTKQLGSTSVGKFPVPKLGNIIFHYGQYTQKEIELLERRINQLIQVIRARNIVRYEYLSSPKAEVKAQWTLEKEKEVIEQKIIELAVTPEEITRLEEIEQALARFGGAEELLANVGVAYVLDLGLGAWRLIAFALNKLQDEKELAQKRFARGRLAVFSLLSFLQQLSQEEPEISGPYYFQSMPYLTGDRSISHLDTFYVRDRAISASQYQRRYQAISHFAVGVVKGSGRERLRDTLKLATDLETTPLETFSAVLRDSPTRLKDDLKESKYQILKNLGEDKLLQNKELGIYDGWSYLGAYHALRELAQD
;
A
#
# COMPACT_ATOMS: atom_id res chain seq x y z
N MET A 1 -44.33 2.97 15.17
CA MET A 1 -43.13 3.79 14.89
C MET A 1 -41.93 2.93 14.41
N GLU A 2 -42.13 1.69 13.96
CA GLU A 2 -41.04 0.78 13.53
C GLU A 2 -40.75 0.76 12.01
N GLN A 3 -41.55 1.45 11.19
CA GLN A 3 -41.51 1.31 9.73
C GLN A 3 -40.44 2.12 8.98
N ASN A 4 -39.53 2.83 9.67
CA ASN A 4 -38.48 3.64 9.03
C ASN A 4 -37.09 3.39 9.63
N ARG A 5 -36.76 2.14 10.01
CA ARG A 5 -35.34 1.81 10.25
C ARG A 5 -34.63 1.68 8.90
N PRO A 6 -33.53 2.40 8.67
CA PRO A 6 -32.80 2.27 7.43
C PRO A 6 -32.27 0.83 7.29
N GLN A 7 -32.44 0.24 6.11
CA GLN A 7 -32.03 -1.13 5.85
C GLN A 7 -30.50 -1.26 5.84
N PRO A 8 -29.94 -2.41 6.27
CA PRO A 8 -28.52 -2.67 6.10
C PRO A 8 -28.10 -2.70 4.63
N LEU A 9 -26.86 -2.33 4.34
CA LEU A 9 -26.33 -2.32 2.97
C LEU A 9 -26.48 -3.66 2.24
N TRP A 10 -26.34 -4.76 2.97
CA TRP A 10 -26.39 -6.12 2.44
C TRP A 10 -27.81 -6.67 2.24
N HIS A 11 -28.85 -5.95 2.67
CA HIS A 11 -30.25 -6.40 2.59
C HIS A 11 -30.63 -6.82 1.16
N LYS A 12 -30.27 -6.00 0.17
CA LYS A 12 -30.55 -6.29 -1.24
C LYS A 12 -29.89 -7.59 -1.71
N THR A 13 -28.63 -7.82 -1.34
CA THR A 13 -27.90 -9.05 -1.69
C THR A 13 -28.58 -10.29 -1.11
N ILE A 14 -29.06 -10.21 0.13
CA ILE A 14 -29.83 -11.28 0.77
C ILE A 14 -31.17 -11.47 0.04
N ALA A 15 -31.92 -10.39 -0.19
CA ALA A 15 -33.23 -10.44 -0.84
C ALA A 15 -33.18 -11.07 -2.23
N ASP A 16 -32.22 -10.64 -3.06
CA ASP A 16 -32.04 -11.15 -4.42
C ASP A 16 -31.69 -12.66 -4.41
N PHE A 17 -30.83 -13.10 -3.47
CA PHE A 17 -30.46 -14.51 -3.33
C PHE A 17 -31.64 -15.37 -2.87
N LEU A 18 -32.37 -14.93 -1.83
CA LEU A 18 -33.51 -15.66 -1.28
C LEU A 18 -34.67 -15.73 -2.25
N ALA A 19 -35.00 -14.64 -2.94
CA ALA A 19 -36.07 -14.61 -3.95
C ALA A 19 -35.87 -15.68 -5.03
N LYS A 20 -34.61 -15.95 -5.40
CA LYS A 20 -34.26 -16.92 -6.43
C LYS A 20 -34.15 -18.36 -5.92
N HIS A 21 -33.73 -18.56 -4.67
CA HIS A 21 -33.29 -19.87 -4.20
C HIS A 21 -34.00 -20.40 -2.95
N ALA A 22 -34.64 -19.52 -2.17
CA ALA A 22 -35.35 -19.84 -0.94
C ALA A 22 -36.48 -18.82 -0.67
N PRO A 23 -37.51 -18.73 -1.53
CA PRO A 23 -38.52 -17.66 -1.48
C PRO A 23 -39.39 -17.68 -0.21
N ASP A 24 -39.40 -18.80 0.53
CA ASP A 24 -40.13 -18.94 1.81
C ASP A 24 -39.39 -18.34 3.02
N VAL A 25 -38.19 -17.78 2.81
CA VAL A 25 -37.35 -17.17 3.84
C VAL A 25 -37.36 -15.66 3.66
N SER A 26 -37.70 -14.92 4.72
CA SER A 26 -37.69 -13.45 4.70
C SER A 26 -36.25 -12.92 4.80
N PRO A 27 -35.87 -11.91 4.00
CA PRO A 27 -34.55 -11.28 4.10
C PRO A 27 -34.27 -10.66 5.48
N GLU A 28 -35.31 -10.08 6.10
CA GLU A 28 -35.23 -9.45 7.43
C GLU A 28 -34.85 -10.46 8.53
N GLU A 29 -35.28 -11.72 8.38
CA GLU A 29 -34.90 -12.81 9.27
C GLU A 29 -33.39 -13.04 9.26
N VAL A 30 -32.77 -13.02 8.07
CA VAL A 30 -31.33 -13.21 7.90
C VAL A 30 -30.54 -11.96 8.32
N ASP A 31 -31.03 -10.76 7.99
CA ASP A 31 -30.42 -9.50 8.44
C ASP A 31 -30.27 -9.45 9.96
N THR A 32 -31.31 -9.87 10.67
CA THR A 32 -31.31 -9.93 12.13
C THR A 32 -30.19 -10.84 12.65
N GLN A 33 -29.89 -11.95 11.97
CA GLN A 33 -28.79 -12.84 12.35
C GLN A 33 -27.42 -12.19 12.13
N VAL A 34 -27.23 -11.47 11.01
CA VAL A 34 -25.98 -10.75 10.72
C VAL A 34 -25.75 -9.65 11.77
N ILE A 35 -26.77 -8.85 12.07
CA ILE A 35 -26.71 -7.78 13.07
C ILE A 35 -26.44 -8.33 14.48
N ALA A 36 -27.05 -9.47 14.82
CA ALA A 36 -26.83 -10.16 16.09
C ALA A 36 -25.48 -10.89 16.18
N ASN A 37 -24.64 -10.78 15.15
CA ASN A 37 -23.33 -11.42 15.05
C ASN A 37 -23.36 -12.95 15.20
N VAL A 38 -24.40 -13.58 14.64
CA VAL A 38 -24.62 -15.02 14.79
C VAL A 38 -23.55 -15.81 14.04
N VAL A 39 -22.92 -16.76 14.73
CA VAL A 39 -21.83 -17.58 14.20
C VAL A 39 -22.32 -18.48 13.04
N ARG A 40 -23.48 -19.10 13.21
CA ARG A 40 -24.13 -19.96 12.22
C ARG A 40 -25.64 -19.92 12.44
N TRP A 41 -26.38 -19.84 11.35
CA TRP A 41 -27.83 -20.03 11.33
C TRP A 41 -28.19 -20.98 10.18
N GLU A 42 -29.22 -21.81 10.38
CA GLU A 42 -29.63 -22.85 9.43
C GLU A 42 -31.15 -22.93 9.29
N ARG A 43 -31.61 -23.16 8.06
CA ARG A 43 -33.00 -23.48 7.75
C ARG A 43 -33.09 -24.60 6.71
N SER A 44 -33.94 -25.58 6.97
CA SER A 44 -34.24 -26.65 5.99
C SER A 44 -35.13 -26.09 4.88
N LEU A 45 -34.81 -26.44 3.64
CA LEU A 45 -35.59 -26.07 2.45
C LEU A 45 -36.48 -27.24 2.00
N ALA A 46 -37.58 -26.93 1.31
CA ALA A 46 -38.54 -27.93 0.83
C ALA A 46 -37.93 -28.97 -0.12
N ASN A 47 -36.83 -28.64 -0.79
CA ASN A 47 -36.09 -29.54 -1.69
C ASN A 47 -35.10 -30.47 -0.97
N GLY A 48 -35.13 -30.53 0.37
CA GLY A 48 -34.24 -31.34 1.20
C GLY A 48 -32.81 -30.80 1.34
N LYS A 49 -32.51 -29.61 0.81
CA LYS A 49 -31.24 -28.91 1.05
C LYS A 49 -31.32 -28.05 2.31
N LYS A 50 -30.17 -27.63 2.82
CA LYS A 50 -30.06 -26.69 3.94
C LYS A 50 -29.63 -25.32 3.41
N LEU A 51 -30.29 -24.26 3.87
CA LEU A 51 -29.83 -22.88 3.75
C LEU A 51 -29.08 -22.52 5.02
N TRP A 52 -27.84 -22.07 4.88
CA TRP A 52 -27.00 -21.61 5.97
C TRP A 52 -26.66 -20.14 5.81
N LEU A 53 -26.63 -19.43 6.93
CA LEU A 53 -25.80 -18.24 7.10
C LEU A 53 -24.57 -18.69 7.88
N LEU A 54 -23.40 -18.58 7.28
CA LEU A 54 -22.12 -18.94 7.87
C LEU A 54 -21.27 -17.70 8.10
N ARG A 55 -20.68 -17.60 9.29
CA ARG A 55 -19.68 -16.61 9.64
C ARG A 55 -18.27 -17.18 9.52
N LEU A 56 -17.40 -16.52 8.76
CA LEU A 56 -15.95 -16.71 8.84
C LEU A 56 -15.39 -15.59 9.73
N GLY A 57 -14.72 -15.96 10.82
CA GLY A 57 -14.24 -15.01 11.82
C GLY A 57 -12.75 -15.18 12.09
N HIS A 58 -12.02 -14.07 12.10
CA HIS A 58 -10.63 -13.98 12.51
C HIS A 58 -10.29 -12.58 13.03
N SER A 59 -9.87 -12.49 14.29
CA SER A 59 -9.55 -11.22 14.94
C SER A 59 -8.42 -10.47 14.23
N VAL A 60 -8.52 -9.14 14.23
CA VAL A 60 -7.50 -8.27 13.68
C VAL A 60 -6.57 -7.78 14.78
N ILE A 61 -5.27 -7.92 14.55
CA ILE A 61 -4.24 -7.46 15.48
C ILE A 61 -3.88 -6.01 15.14
N GLU A 62 -4.20 -5.09 16.04
CA GLU A 62 -3.97 -3.64 15.88
C GLU A 62 -2.51 -3.19 16.00
N ARG A 63 -1.55 -4.13 15.96
CA ARG A 63 -0.11 -3.81 15.91
C ARG A 63 0.25 -3.30 14.53
N GLU A 64 0.73 -2.04 14.45
CA GLU A 64 1.05 -1.37 13.19
C GLU A 64 1.95 -2.24 12.27
N GLU A 65 2.87 -3.01 12.85
CA GLU A 65 3.84 -3.85 12.13
C GLU A 65 3.20 -4.96 11.28
N ILE A 66 2.03 -5.45 11.67
CA ILE A 66 1.36 -6.61 11.06
C ILE A 66 -0.10 -6.36 10.72
N PHE A 67 -0.65 -5.20 11.08
CA PHE A 67 -2.06 -4.86 10.90
C PHE A 67 -2.50 -5.02 9.44
N LEU A 68 -1.80 -4.36 8.50
CA LEU A 68 -2.17 -4.44 7.08
C LEU A 68 -2.09 -5.88 6.58
N GLY A 69 -0.99 -6.59 6.84
CA GLY A 69 -0.85 -7.99 6.45
C GLY A 69 -1.91 -8.92 7.05
N ASN A 70 -2.37 -8.66 8.27
CA ASN A 70 -3.49 -9.39 8.88
C ASN A 70 -4.79 -9.13 8.11
N VAL A 71 -5.05 -7.88 7.73
CA VAL A 71 -6.22 -7.49 6.92
C VAL A 71 -6.17 -8.14 5.53
N LEU A 72 -5.01 -8.12 4.86
CA LEU A 72 -4.82 -8.77 3.56
C LEU A 72 -5.00 -10.30 3.65
N PHE A 73 -4.55 -10.90 4.75
CA PHE A 73 -4.78 -12.33 4.99
C PHE A 73 -6.25 -12.65 5.21
N ASN A 74 -7.00 -11.80 5.91
CA ASN A 74 -8.45 -11.97 6.09
C ASN A 74 -9.17 -11.88 4.75
N ASP A 75 -8.82 -10.93 3.89
CA ASP A 75 -9.37 -10.83 2.54
C ASP A 75 -9.10 -12.09 1.71
N TRP A 76 -7.87 -12.63 1.76
CA TRP A 76 -7.53 -13.89 1.09
C TRP A 76 -8.40 -15.06 1.57
N LEU A 77 -8.60 -15.20 2.88
CA LEU A 77 -9.48 -16.24 3.44
C LEU A 77 -10.92 -16.05 2.94
N ASN A 78 -11.44 -14.83 3.08
CA ASN A 78 -12.79 -14.43 2.70
C ASN A 78 -13.09 -14.77 1.24
N LYS A 79 -12.19 -14.44 0.32
CA LYS A 79 -12.34 -14.71 -1.13
C LYS A 79 -12.08 -16.17 -1.50
N SER A 80 -11.28 -16.89 -0.72
CA SER A 80 -10.99 -18.31 -0.98
C SER A 80 -12.19 -19.23 -0.74
N LEU A 81 -13.08 -18.92 0.22
CA LEU A 81 -14.22 -19.77 0.54
C LEU A 81 -15.19 -19.95 -0.65
N PRO A 82 -15.69 -18.88 -1.30
CA PRO A 82 -16.61 -19.05 -2.42
C PRO A 82 -15.97 -19.74 -3.63
N LEU A 83 -14.69 -19.45 -3.90
CA LEU A 83 -13.92 -20.12 -4.95
C LEU A 83 -13.81 -21.63 -4.70
N MET A 84 -13.54 -22.02 -3.45
CA MET A 84 -13.47 -23.42 -3.06
C MET A 84 -14.81 -24.13 -3.24
N VAL A 85 -15.92 -23.55 -2.75
CA VAL A 85 -17.25 -24.16 -2.89
C VAL A 85 -17.61 -24.38 -4.37
N LEU A 86 -17.28 -23.40 -5.22
CA LEU A 86 -17.50 -23.50 -6.66
C LEU A 86 -16.62 -24.60 -7.29
N GLN A 87 -15.32 -24.62 -6.98
CA GLN A 87 -14.36 -25.58 -7.55
C GLN A 87 -14.66 -27.02 -7.12
N ALA A 88 -15.02 -27.23 -5.85
CA ALA A 88 -15.33 -28.53 -5.28
C ALA A 88 -16.81 -28.94 -5.48
N ASN A 89 -17.63 -28.09 -6.13
CA ASN A 89 -19.06 -28.30 -6.37
C ASN A 89 -19.85 -28.68 -5.09
N LEU A 90 -19.56 -27.98 -3.98
CA LEU A 90 -20.15 -28.28 -2.67
C LEU A 90 -21.51 -27.61 -2.44
N GLY A 91 -22.06 -26.93 -3.45
CA GLY A 91 -23.33 -26.24 -3.38
C GLY A 91 -23.25 -24.84 -3.98
N MET A 92 -24.18 -23.99 -3.54
CA MET A 92 -24.20 -22.57 -3.91
C MET A 92 -23.76 -21.74 -2.73
N VAL A 93 -22.98 -20.69 -2.98
CA VAL A 93 -22.52 -19.76 -1.97
C VAL A 93 -22.60 -18.35 -2.51
N GLN A 94 -23.08 -17.43 -1.67
CA GLN A 94 -23.20 -16.02 -1.96
C GLN A 94 -22.57 -15.25 -0.81
N PRO A 95 -21.44 -14.54 -1.04
CA PRO A 95 -20.93 -13.60 -0.06
C PRO A 95 -21.97 -12.49 0.19
N VAL A 96 -22.20 -12.18 1.47
CA VAL A 96 -23.22 -11.23 1.91
C VAL A 96 -22.57 -9.88 2.22
N THR A 97 -21.64 -9.87 3.17
CA THR A 97 -20.91 -8.69 3.63
C THR A 97 -19.71 -9.11 4.46
N ASN A 98 -18.76 -8.20 4.66
CA ASN A 98 -17.64 -8.40 5.57
C ASN A 98 -17.23 -7.07 6.20
N ASP A 99 -16.67 -7.15 7.41
CA ASP A 99 -15.74 -6.15 7.94
C ASP A 99 -14.30 -6.68 7.92
N LEU A 100 -13.43 -6.11 8.76
CA LEU A 100 -12.03 -6.52 8.83
C LEU A 100 -11.83 -7.82 9.59
N GLU A 101 -12.76 -8.24 10.46
CA GLU A 101 -12.63 -9.46 11.27
C GLU A 101 -13.57 -10.58 10.83
N THR A 102 -14.71 -10.21 10.24
CA THR A 102 -15.85 -11.09 10.04
C THR A 102 -16.36 -11.00 8.61
N ALA A 103 -16.63 -12.15 8.00
CA ALA A 103 -17.35 -12.25 6.73
C ALA A 103 -18.55 -13.20 6.84
N TYR A 104 -19.65 -12.82 6.20
CA TYR A 104 -20.89 -13.59 6.16
C TYR A 104 -21.16 -14.14 4.77
N PHE A 105 -21.61 -15.39 4.73
CA PHE A 105 -21.94 -16.11 3.51
C PHE A 105 -23.29 -16.78 3.65
N LEU A 106 -24.13 -16.64 2.62
CA LEU A 106 -25.29 -17.50 2.44
C LEU A 106 -24.87 -18.73 1.63
N MET A 107 -25.23 -19.92 2.10
CA MET A 107 -24.86 -21.17 1.45
C MET A 107 -26.07 -22.10 1.35
N ILE A 108 -26.28 -22.70 0.18
CA ILE A 108 -27.25 -23.78 -0.01
C ILE A 108 -26.50 -25.06 -0.34
N THR A 109 -26.60 -26.04 0.55
CA THR A 109 -25.83 -27.29 0.44
C THR A 109 -26.55 -28.48 1.06
N GLN A 110 -26.08 -29.67 0.70
CA GLN A 110 -26.39 -30.94 1.38
C GLN A 110 -25.17 -31.49 2.12
N THR A 111 -24.01 -30.87 1.94
CA THR A 111 -22.73 -31.26 2.52
C THR A 111 -22.68 -30.81 3.98
N GLU A 112 -22.12 -31.64 4.85
CA GLU A 112 -21.97 -31.28 6.26
C GLU A 112 -20.82 -30.29 6.46
N LEU A 113 -20.91 -29.47 7.53
CA LEU A 113 -19.95 -28.37 7.76
C LEU A 113 -18.51 -28.89 7.93
N LYS A 114 -18.36 -30.10 8.46
CA LYS A 114 -17.06 -30.76 8.62
C LYS A 114 -16.38 -30.98 7.26
N ASP A 115 -17.10 -31.50 6.28
CA ASP A 115 -16.54 -31.81 4.96
C ASP A 115 -16.21 -30.52 4.20
N ILE A 116 -17.06 -29.48 4.33
CA ILE A 116 -16.78 -28.14 3.80
C ILE A 116 -15.51 -27.56 4.44
N THR A 117 -15.33 -27.76 5.74
CA THR A 117 -14.14 -27.29 6.46
C THR A 117 -12.87 -28.01 6.01
N GLU A 118 -12.93 -29.33 5.84
CA GLU A 118 -11.80 -30.14 5.34
C GLU A 118 -11.43 -29.74 3.91
N ALA A 119 -12.42 -29.59 3.02
CA ALA A 119 -12.22 -29.11 1.66
C ALA A 119 -11.63 -27.69 1.64
N TYR A 120 -12.09 -26.80 2.53
CA TYR A 120 -11.56 -25.45 2.65
C TYR A 120 -10.10 -25.44 3.08
N ARG A 121 -9.73 -26.23 4.09
CA ARG A 121 -8.33 -26.35 4.52
C ARG A 121 -7.43 -26.90 3.41
N ALA A 122 -7.88 -27.92 2.69
CA ALA A 122 -7.14 -28.46 1.55
C ALA A 122 -6.95 -27.42 0.44
N TYR A 123 -7.99 -26.65 0.13
CA TYR A 123 -7.94 -25.57 -0.85
C TYR A 123 -6.96 -24.46 -0.44
N LEU A 124 -7.01 -24.01 0.82
CA LEU A 124 -6.08 -23.00 1.35
C LEU A 124 -4.62 -23.49 1.29
N PHE A 125 -4.40 -24.78 1.57
CA PHE A 125 -3.07 -25.40 1.46
C PHE A 125 -2.53 -25.31 0.03
N GLU A 126 -3.33 -25.74 -0.95
CA GLU A 126 -2.96 -25.73 -2.37
C GLU A 126 -2.62 -24.32 -2.88
N ARG A 127 -3.33 -23.31 -2.36
CA ARG A 127 -3.17 -21.90 -2.76
C ARG A 127 -2.13 -21.13 -1.96
N LEU A 128 -1.56 -21.73 -0.92
CA LEU A 128 -0.55 -21.08 -0.09
C LEU A 128 0.66 -20.55 -0.90
N PRO A 129 1.22 -21.27 -1.91
CA PRO A 129 2.27 -20.70 -2.75
C PRO A 129 1.85 -19.42 -3.48
N SER A 130 0.61 -19.35 -3.96
CA SER A 130 0.10 -18.19 -4.68
C SER A 130 -0.04 -16.96 -3.78
N LEU A 131 -0.48 -17.14 -2.53
CA LEU A 131 -0.52 -16.07 -1.54
C LEU A 131 0.86 -15.40 -1.38
N PHE A 132 1.91 -16.22 -1.31
CA PHE A 132 3.28 -15.73 -1.17
C PHE A 132 3.83 -15.11 -2.46
N PHE A 133 3.66 -15.76 -3.60
CA PHE A 133 4.52 -15.51 -4.77
C PHE A 133 3.81 -15.03 -6.04
N THR A 134 2.49 -15.10 -6.11
CA THR A 134 1.73 -14.55 -7.24
C THR A 134 1.59 -13.04 -7.09
N ASP A 135 1.58 -12.31 -8.20
CA ASP A 135 1.27 -10.88 -8.21
C ASP A 135 -0.21 -10.62 -7.84
N SER A 136 -0.58 -9.34 -7.80
CA SER A 136 -1.90 -8.91 -7.37
C SER A 136 -3.01 -9.51 -8.24
N ASP A 137 -3.99 -10.13 -7.59
CA ASP A 137 -5.23 -10.65 -8.16
C ASP A 137 -6.30 -10.42 -7.10
N PRO A 138 -6.94 -9.23 -7.09
CA PRO A 138 -7.87 -8.83 -6.05
C PRO A 138 -9.07 -9.78 -5.96
N ASP A 139 -9.52 -10.38 -7.05
CA ASP A 139 -10.65 -11.33 -7.03
C ASP A 139 -10.34 -12.61 -6.24
N LYS A 140 -9.05 -12.97 -6.10
CA LYS A 140 -8.57 -14.09 -5.28
C LYS A 140 -8.02 -13.67 -3.92
N GLY A 141 -8.02 -12.37 -3.62
CA GLY A 141 -7.41 -11.80 -2.42
C GLY A 141 -5.88 -11.90 -2.43
N TYR A 142 -5.25 -11.94 -3.60
CA TYR A 142 -3.80 -11.81 -3.71
C TYR A 142 -3.46 -10.34 -3.87
N HIS A 143 -2.64 -9.83 -2.95
CA HIS A 143 -2.28 -8.42 -2.91
C HIS A 143 -0.77 -8.26 -3.09
N GLY A 144 -0.38 -7.18 -3.76
CA GLY A 144 1.00 -6.76 -3.97
C GLY A 144 1.73 -7.54 -5.05
N SER A 145 2.92 -7.07 -5.41
CA SER A 145 3.79 -7.75 -6.38
C SER A 145 5.03 -8.30 -5.70
N LEU A 146 5.48 -9.47 -6.16
CA LEU A 146 6.76 -10.02 -5.71
C LEU A 146 7.91 -9.05 -6.01
N ARG A 147 7.84 -8.33 -7.13
CA ARG A 147 8.86 -7.36 -7.58
C ARG A 147 9.10 -6.25 -6.57
N ASN A 148 8.10 -5.88 -5.78
CA ASN A 148 8.23 -4.86 -4.73
C ASN A 148 9.22 -5.26 -3.62
N MET A 149 9.53 -6.55 -3.50
CA MET A 149 10.51 -7.08 -2.55
C MET A 149 11.96 -7.09 -3.10
N PHE A 150 12.15 -6.75 -4.38
CA PHE A 150 13.46 -6.68 -5.05
C PHE A 150 14.01 -5.24 -5.11
N THR A 151 13.96 -4.52 -3.99
CA THR A 151 14.37 -3.11 -3.90
C THR A 151 15.84 -2.91 -3.50
N PHE A 152 16.64 -3.97 -3.55
CA PHE A 152 17.99 -4.00 -3.03
C PHE A 152 19.05 -3.92 -4.11
N LEU A 153 20.08 -3.10 -3.83
CA LEU A 153 21.21 -2.88 -4.74
C LEU A 153 22.50 -3.55 -4.26
N LYS A 154 22.45 -4.26 -3.12
CA LYS A 154 23.58 -4.99 -2.53
C LYS A 154 23.09 -6.34 -2.03
N SER A 155 23.92 -7.36 -2.22
CA SER A 155 23.64 -8.76 -1.88
C SER A 155 24.01 -9.14 -0.44
N ASP A 156 24.84 -8.34 0.24
CA ASP A 156 25.29 -8.57 1.63
C ASP A 156 24.25 -8.12 2.65
N PHE A 157 23.19 -7.49 2.17
CA PHE A 157 22.01 -7.19 2.93
C PHE A 157 21.01 -8.34 2.77
N GLU A 158 20.14 -8.57 3.76
CA GLU A 158 18.99 -9.48 3.65
C GLU A 158 17.70 -8.66 3.38
N PRO A 159 17.38 -8.38 2.11
CA PRO A 159 16.30 -7.48 1.73
C PRO A 159 14.98 -8.21 1.46
N PHE A 160 15.06 -9.45 1.00
CA PHE A 160 13.89 -10.30 0.78
C PHE A 160 13.55 -11.00 2.10
N PRO A 161 12.29 -10.97 2.57
CA PRO A 161 11.87 -11.53 3.85
C PRO A 161 11.76 -13.07 3.83
N VAL A 162 12.83 -13.77 3.45
CA VAL A 162 12.92 -15.25 3.36
C VAL A 162 12.56 -15.95 4.66
N HIS A 163 12.76 -15.29 5.80
CA HIS A 163 12.46 -15.81 7.14
C HIS A 163 10.98 -15.91 7.46
N ALA A 164 10.13 -15.31 6.64
CA ALA A 164 8.68 -15.52 6.69
C ALA A 164 8.22 -16.66 5.76
N VAL A 165 9.10 -17.21 4.94
CA VAL A 165 8.78 -18.26 3.96
C VAL A 165 9.07 -19.63 4.58
N PRO A 166 8.12 -20.59 4.54
CA PRO A 166 8.39 -21.95 4.98
C PRO A 166 9.25 -22.74 3.99
N LEU A 167 10.07 -23.65 4.51
CA LEU A 167 11.07 -24.40 3.73
C LEU A 167 10.44 -25.21 2.59
N PHE A 168 9.25 -25.78 2.80
CA PHE A 168 8.54 -26.56 1.76
C PHE A 168 8.09 -25.70 0.56
N LEU A 169 8.08 -24.37 0.68
CA LEU A 169 7.74 -23.44 -0.40
C LEU A 169 8.96 -22.93 -1.18
N VAL A 170 10.16 -23.47 -0.93
CA VAL A 170 11.39 -23.04 -1.60
C VAL A 170 11.35 -23.22 -3.13
N ARG A 171 10.83 -24.34 -3.64
CA ARG A 171 10.72 -24.55 -5.10
C ARG A 171 9.72 -23.55 -5.73
N PRO A 172 8.51 -23.35 -5.18
CA PRO A 172 7.63 -22.26 -5.64
C PRO A 172 8.28 -20.87 -5.58
N LEU A 173 9.00 -20.54 -4.50
CA LEU A 173 9.75 -19.28 -4.39
C LEU A 173 10.74 -19.14 -5.54
N GLU A 174 11.56 -20.16 -5.78
CA GLU A 174 12.59 -20.12 -6.82
C GLU A 174 11.98 -19.95 -8.21
N LYS A 175 10.87 -20.66 -8.52
CA LYS A 175 10.11 -20.45 -9.77
C LYS A 175 9.64 -19.00 -9.93
N ALA A 176 9.19 -18.37 -8.85
CA ALA A 176 8.75 -16.97 -8.90
C ALA A 176 9.93 -16.00 -9.04
N VAL A 177 11.05 -16.26 -8.36
CA VAL A 177 12.32 -15.52 -8.54
C VAL A 177 12.81 -15.61 -9.99
N ARG A 178 12.68 -16.78 -10.65
CA ARG A 178 13.02 -16.94 -12.07
C ARG A 178 12.22 -16.01 -12.98
N ALA A 179 10.93 -15.80 -12.70
CA ALA A 179 10.09 -14.91 -13.50
C ALA A 179 10.59 -13.46 -13.39
N VAL A 180 10.81 -12.98 -12.16
CA VAL A 180 11.39 -11.65 -11.91
C VAL A 180 12.77 -11.51 -12.57
N PHE A 181 13.59 -12.56 -12.54
CA PHE A 181 14.90 -12.55 -13.16
C PHE A 181 14.84 -12.37 -14.69
N LYS A 182 13.90 -13.03 -15.36
CA LYS A 182 13.68 -12.86 -16.81
C LYS A 182 13.31 -11.42 -17.15
N ASP A 183 12.47 -10.79 -16.35
CA ASP A 183 12.09 -9.38 -16.55
C ASP A 183 13.27 -8.44 -16.37
N LEU A 184 14.11 -8.69 -15.36
CA LEU A 184 15.33 -7.91 -15.10
C LEU A 184 16.38 -8.09 -16.20
N LEU A 185 16.49 -9.28 -16.79
CA LEU A 185 17.40 -9.54 -17.92
C LEU A 185 17.01 -8.74 -19.18
N ALA A 186 15.71 -8.51 -19.38
CA ALA A 186 15.18 -7.78 -20.53
C ALA A 186 15.26 -6.25 -20.37
N ALA A 187 15.56 -5.73 -19.18
CA ALA A 187 15.67 -4.31 -18.92
C ALA A 187 16.98 -3.71 -19.46
N PRO A 188 17.03 -2.42 -19.83
CA PRO A 188 18.28 -1.73 -20.17
C PRO A 188 19.26 -1.70 -18.99
N TYR A 189 20.56 -1.85 -19.25
CA TYR A 189 21.58 -1.91 -18.20
C TYR A 189 22.29 -0.58 -18.00
N LEU A 190 22.36 0.26 -19.03
CA LEU A 190 22.91 1.61 -18.94
C LEU A 190 21.85 2.67 -19.23
N GLN A 191 21.97 3.80 -18.52
CA GLN A 191 21.23 5.03 -18.78
C GLN A 191 22.20 6.18 -19.05
N SER A 192 21.81 7.11 -19.93
CA SER A 192 22.60 8.31 -20.23
C SER A 192 22.38 9.38 -19.16
N ASP A 193 23.48 9.91 -18.60
CA ASP A 193 23.47 11.10 -17.75
C ASP A 193 24.30 12.18 -18.45
N ASP A 194 23.63 13.25 -18.90
CA ASP A 194 24.22 14.34 -19.70
C ASP A 194 25.46 14.98 -19.04
N LYS A 195 25.63 14.84 -17.72
CA LYS A 195 26.75 15.42 -16.97
C LYS A 195 27.84 14.43 -16.60
N LYS A 196 27.55 13.11 -16.64
CA LYS A 196 28.39 12.07 -16.03
C LYS A 196 28.59 10.82 -16.89
N GLY A 197 28.13 10.82 -18.14
CA GLY A 197 28.27 9.69 -19.07
C GLY A 197 27.27 8.56 -18.80
N LYS A 198 27.55 7.37 -19.34
CA LYS A 198 26.69 6.18 -19.13
C LYS A 198 26.81 5.67 -17.70
N ARG A 199 25.68 5.31 -17.08
CA ARG A 199 25.63 4.79 -15.72
C ARG A 199 24.78 3.53 -15.63
N PRO A 200 25.11 2.59 -14.73
CA PRO A 200 24.26 1.43 -14.50
C PRO A 200 22.87 1.83 -14.03
N THR A 201 21.86 1.19 -14.58
CA THR A 201 20.46 1.31 -14.15
C THR A 201 20.23 0.67 -12.79
N VAL A 202 19.08 0.97 -12.18
CA VAL A 202 18.65 0.32 -10.93
C VAL A 202 18.38 -1.16 -11.19
N GLU A 203 17.74 -1.47 -12.31
CA GLU A 203 17.39 -2.80 -12.78
C GLU A 203 18.63 -3.68 -12.90
N PHE A 204 19.71 -3.17 -13.49
CA PHE A 204 20.97 -3.90 -13.59
C PHE A 204 21.58 -4.22 -12.22
N ARG A 205 21.58 -3.26 -11.29
CA ARG A 205 22.09 -3.49 -9.93
C ARG A 205 21.22 -4.49 -9.18
N THR A 206 19.90 -4.42 -9.33
CA THR A 206 18.94 -5.36 -8.75
C THR A 206 19.15 -6.76 -9.33
N LEU A 207 19.32 -6.90 -10.65
CA LEU A 207 19.65 -8.16 -11.33
C LEU A 207 20.87 -8.83 -10.68
N GLN A 208 21.96 -8.08 -10.58
CA GLN A 208 23.22 -8.55 -10.01
C GLN A 208 23.11 -8.97 -8.55
N ALA A 209 22.45 -8.15 -7.73
CA ALA A 209 22.23 -8.46 -6.33
C ALA A 209 21.32 -9.69 -6.15
N THR A 210 20.28 -9.79 -6.98
CA THR A 210 19.33 -10.92 -6.99
C THR A 210 20.02 -12.23 -7.32
N MET A 211 20.91 -12.25 -8.33
CA MET A 211 21.68 -13.47 -8.65
C MET A 211 22.50 -13.94 -7.45
N ALA A 212 23.29 -13.03 -6.87
CA ALA A 212 24.17 -13.37 -5.76
C ALA A 212 23.37 -13.78 -4.51
N PHE A 213 22.19 -13.21 -4.29
CA PHE A 213 21.34 -13.52 -3.13
C PHE A 213 20.54 -14.82 -3.28
N PHE A 214 20.01 -15.17 -4.45
CA PHE A 214 19.23 -16.40 -4.59
C PHE A 214 20.06 -17.60 -5.04
N TYR A 215 21.19 -17.38 -5.71
CA TYR A 215 22.03 -18.46 -6.24
C TYR A 215 23.44 -18.49 -5.65
N GLY A 216 23.82 -17.57 -4.75
CA GLY A 216 25.09 -17.69 -4.01
C GLY A 216 25.11 -18.93 -3.11
N ARG A 217 26.20 -19.71 -3.10
CA ARG A 217 26.36 -20.90 -2.25
C ARG A 217 26.88 -20.58 -0.86
N THR A 218 27.51 -19.44 -0.68
CA THR A 218 28.18 -19.07 0.58
C THR A 218 27.86 -17.64 1.01
N SER A 219 27.66 -17.44 2.31
CA SER A 219 27.46 -16.14 2.96
C SER A 219 28.75 -15.69 3.69
N GLY A 220 28.75 -14.46 4.24
CA GLY A 220 29.87 -13.94 5.06
C GLY A 220 30.89 -13.07 4.32
N GLY A 221 31.94 -12.63 5.02
CA GLY A 221 32.87 -11.58 4.59
C GLY A 221 33.72 -11.87 3.34
N SER A 222 33.73 -13.11 2.87
CA SER A 222 34.33 -13.57 1.60
C SER A 222 33.39 -14.44 0.76
N GLY A 223 32.11 -14.53 1.17
CA GLY A 223 31.07 -15.34 0.55
C GLY A 223 30.59 -14.77 -0.79
N ASP A 224 29.86 -15.58 -1.55
CA ASP A 224 29.19 -15.18 -2.80
C ASP A 224 28.30 -13.95 -2.59
N CYS A 225 27.60 -13.91 -1.47
CA CYS A 225 26.64 -12.86 -1.17
C CYS A 225 27.30 -11.57 -0.68
N GLN A 226 28.64 -11.53 -0.49
CA GLN A 226 29.33 -10.30 -0.07
C GLN A 226 29.11 -9.14 -1.06
N SER A 227 29.22 -9.43 -2.36
CA SER A 227 28.94 -8.47 -3.41
C SER A 227 28.86 -9.17 -4.76
N HIS A 228 28.09 -8.62 -5.70
CA HIS A 228 27.97 -9.21 -7.03
C HIS A 228 29.32 -9.41 -7.78
N PRO A 229 30.35 -8.53 -7.70
CA PRO A 229 31.62 -8.81 -8.36
C PRO A 229 32.34 -10.00 -7.71
N THR A 230 32.14 -10.21 -6.40
CA THR A 230 32.65 -11.39 -5.68
C THR A 230 31.99 -12.64 -6.24
N PHE A 231 30.67 -12.63 -6.41
CA PHE A 231 29.92 -13.74 -6.99
C PHE A 231 30.40 -14.06 -8.41
N VAL A 232 30.48 -13.07 -9.30
CA VAL A 232 30.96 -13.27 -10.69
C VAL A 232 32.39 -13.80 -10.72
N ALA A 233 33.29 -13.27 -9.88
CA ALA A 233 34.66 -13.78 -9.79
C ALA A 233 34.70 -15.26 -9.38
N ARG A 234 33.87 -15.68 -8.43
CA ARG A 234 33.79 -17.09 -7.97
C ARG A 234 33.15 -18.02 -9.00
N LEU A 235 32.22 -17.53 -9.82
CA LEU A 235 31.71 -18.27 -10.98
C LEU A 235 32.82 -18.66 -11.96
N VAL A 236 33.89 -17.87 -12.04
CA VAL A 236 35.10 -18.19 -12.82
C VAL A 236 36.05 -19.07 -12.02
N THR A 237 36.47 -18.61 -10.84
CA THR A 237 37.63 -19.20 -10.13
C THR A 237 37.33 -20.46 -9.33
N GLU A 238 36.09 -20.61 -8.83
CA GLU A 238 35.73 -21.72 -7.94
C GLU A 238 34.72 -22.68 -8.57
N TYR A 239 33.71 -22.14 -9.26
CA TYR A 239 32.62 -22.95 -9.80
C TYR A 239 32.80 -23.35 -11.27
N GLY A 240 33.71 -22.69 -12.00
CA GLY A 240 33.97 -22.98 -13.41
C GLY A 240 32.73 -22.85 -14.31
N LEU A 241 31.76 -22.02 -13.93
CA LEU A 241 30.53 -21.80 -14.71
C LEU A 241 30.74 -20.77 -15.83
N LEU A 242 31.72 -19.89 -15.65
CA LEU A 242 32.19 -18.88 -16.58
C LEU A 242 33.69 -19.05 -16.83
N THR A 243 34.15 -18.64 -18.00
CA THR A 243 35.57 -18.51 -18.32
C THR A 243 36.07 -17.10 -18.06
N LEU A 244 37.39 -16.94 -17.91
CA LEU A 244 38.00 -15.62 -17.75
C LEU A 244 37.73 -14.73 -18.96
N ASP A 245 37.78 -15.30 -20.16
CA ASP A 245 37.59 -14.63 -21.45
C ASP A 245 36.21 -14.01 -21.56
N GLU A 246 35.17 -14.78 -21.21
CA GLU A 246 33.78 -14.30 -21.23
C GLU A 246 33.60 -13.08 -20.33
N VAL A 247 34.18 -13.10 -19.13
CA VAL A 247 34.11 -11.98 -18.18
C VAL A 247 34.95 -10.79 -18.66
N TRP A 248 36.15 -11.04 -19.20
CA TRP A 248 37.04 -10.00 -19.69
C TRP A 248 36.42 -9.20 -20.83
N GLU A 249 35.78 -9.90 -21.77
CA GLU A 249 35.08 -9.29 -22.89
C GLU A 249 33.79 -8.57 -22.47
N ALA A 250 32.95 -9.19 -21.63
CA ALA A 250 31.67 -8.61 -21.24
C ALA A 250 31.86 -7.30 -20.47
N PHE A 251 32.84 -7.25 -19.56
CA PHE A 251 33.14 -6.06 -18.76
C PHE A 251 34.17 -5.12 -19.40
N ASN A 252 34.48 -5.29 -20.70
CA ASN A 252 35.43 -4.47 -21.46
C ASN A 252 36.74 -4.18 -20.70
N LEU A 253 37.31 -5.21 -20.07
CA LEU A 253 38.52 -5.08 -19.27
C LEU A 253 39.76 -4.94 -20.20
N PRO A 254 40.78 -4.12 -19.84
CA PRO A 254 41.92 -3.86 -20.72
C PRO A 254 42.70 -5.13 -21.07
N SER A 255 42.89 -5.40 -22.38
CA SER A 255 43.60 -6.60 -22.84
C SER A 255 45.08 -6.63 -22.43
N GLN A 256 45.69 -5.46 -22.22
CA GLN A 256 47.11 -5.33 -21.80
C GLN A 256 47.34 -5.74 -20.34
N GLU A 257 46.29 -5.82 -19.54
CA GLU A 257 46.33 -6.18 -18.11
C GLU A 257 45.84 -7.61 -17.87
N ARG A 258 45.63 -8.41 -18.92
CA ARG A 258 45.05 -9.75 -18.83
C ARG A 258 46.08 -10.78 -18.32
N PRO A 259 45.91 -11.34 -17.12
CA PRO A 259 46.82 -12.35 -16.60
C PRO A 259 46.42 -13.76 -17.08
N THR A 260 47.39 -14.66 -17.13
CA THR A 260 47.17 -16.09 -17.45
C THR A 260 46.45 -16.84 -16.31
N GLN A 261 46.60 -16.36 -15.07
CA GLN A 261 45.85 -16.79 -13.88
C GLN A 261 45.52 -15.56 -13.04
N ILE A 262 44.24 -15.37 -12.69
CA ILE A 262 43.80 -14.25 -11.87
C ILE A 262 43.33 -14.74 -10.50
N LYS A 263 43.68 -14.01 -9.43
CA LYS A 263 43.10 -14.26 -8.11
C LYS A 263 41.69 -13.67 -8.05
N GLN A 264 40.81 -14.30 -7.28
CA GLN A 264 39.43 -13.85 -7.08
C GLN A 264 39.34 -12.36 -6.69
N GLY A 265 40.21 -11.90 -5.78
CA GLY A 265 40.21 -10.51 -5.30
C GLY A 265 40.52 -9.49 -6.41
N ASP A 266 41.47 -9.80 -7.28
CA ASP A 266 41.87 -8.93 -8.38
C ASP A 266 40.76 -8.85 -9.44
N LEU A 267 40.16 -10.01 -9.79
CA LEU A 267 39.04 -10.08 -10.73
C LEU A 267 37.81 -9.33 -10.19
N LYS A 268 37.49 -9.49 -8.90
CA LYS A 268 36.42 -8.76 -8.20
C LYS A 268 36.62 -7.24 -8.35
N GLN A 269 37.84 -6.75 -8.13
CA GLN A 269 38.12 -5.32 -8.19
C GLN A 269 37.98 -4.78 -9.62
N ALA A 270 38.48 -5.51 -10.62
CA ALA A 270 38.34 -5.13 -12.03
C ALA A 270 36.87 -5.02 -12.46
N ILE A 271 36.04 -6.02 -12.12
CA ILE A 271 34.60 -6.01 -12.40
C ILE A 271 33.90 -4.84 -11.69
N GLN A 272 34.24 -4.57 -10.42
CA GLN A 272 33.65 -3.47 -9.66
C GLN A 272 33.95 -2.10 -10.30
N ILE A 273 35.17 -1.88 -10.80
CA ILE A 273 35.56 -0.64 -11.48
C ILE A 273 34.77 -0.48 -12.78
N ALA A 274 34.73 -1.52 -13.62
CA ALA A 274 34.01 -1.51 -14.89
C ALA A 274 32.52 -1.14 -14.71
N ILE A 275 31.86 -1.71 -13.70
CA ILE A 275 30.46 -1.41 -13.39
C ILE A 275 30.28 0.01 -12.85
N THR A 276 31.14 0.44 -11.93
CA THR A 276 31.03 1.79 -11.33
C THR A 276 31.17 2.89 -12.39
N GLU A 277 32.02 2.65 -13.38
CA GLU A 277 32.30 3.57 -14.48
C GLU A 277 31.41 3.37 -15.72
N GLY A 278 30.49 2.39 -15.69
CA GLY A 278 29.61 2.10 -16.83
C GLY A 278 30.35 1.62 -18.10
N ARG A 279 31.53 1.01 -17.92
CA ARG A 279 32.40 0.53 -19.01
C ARG A 279 32.21 -0.96 -19.25
N PHE A 280 31.02 -1.38 -19.71
CA PHE A 280 30.75 -2.76 -20.08
C PHE A 280 29.88 -2.83 -21.33
N ASP A 281 29.89 -3.98 -22.00
CA ASP A 281 29.06 -4.27 -23.16
C ASP A 281 27.73 -4.89 -22.67
N GLU A 282 26.62 -4.18 -22.88
CA GLU A 282 25.30 -4.60 -22.37
C GLU A 282 24.85 -5.94 -22.95
N GLU A 283 25.09 -6.17 -24.24
CA GLU A 283 24.69 -7.38 -24.94
C GLU A 283 25.49 -8.59 -24.43
N LYS A 284 26.82 -8.42 -24.31
CA LYS A 284 27.69 -9.48 -23.79
C LYS A 284 27.42 -9.79 -22.32
N VAL A 285 27.18 -8.78 -21.48
CA VAL A 285 26.82 -8.99 -20.07
C VAL A 285 25.47 -9.69 -19.95
N CYS A 286 24.48 -9.30 -20.77
CA CYS A 286 23.17 -9.98 -20.81
C CYS A 286 23.32 -11.45 -21.23
N ALA A 287 24.10 -11.73 -22.28
CA ALA A 287 24.38 -13.09 -22.73
C ALA A 287 25.07 -13.93 -21.65
N LEU A 288 26.05 -13.34 -20.95
CA LEU A 288 26.76 -13.97 -19.85
C LEU A 288 25.82 -14.35 -18.69
N PHE A 289 24.99 -13.41 -18.22
CA PHE A 289 24.03 -13.70 -17.14
C PHE A 289 22.93 -14.66 -17.57
N THR A 290 22.46 -14.58 -18.80
CA THR A 290 21.48 -15.53 -19.37
C THR A 290 22.05 -16.96 -19.36
N LYS A 291 23.29 -17.13 -19.83
CA LYS A 291 23.97 -18.44 -19.83
C LYS A 291 24.08 -19.02 -18.41
N VAL A 292 24.54 -18.21 -17.45
CA VAL A 292 24.69 -18.65 -16.06
C VAL A 292 23.34 -19.03 -15.45
N PHE A 293 22.33 -18.19 -15.66
CA PHE A 293 20.99 -18.44 -15.14
C PHE A 293 20.37 -19.71 -15.71
N GLN A 294 20.52 -19.97 -17.02
CA GLN A 294 20.07 -21.21 -17.64
C GLN A 294 20.74 -22.45 -17.01
N LYS A 295 22.05 -22.37 -16.70
CA LYS A 295 22.74 -23.47 -16.00
C LYS A 295 22.17 -23.70 -14.59
N PHE A 296 21.86 -22.64 -13.84
CA PHE A 296 21.21 -22.78 -12.52
C PHE A 296 19.84 -23.43 -12.64
N VAL A 297 19.01 -22.93 -13.55
CA VAL A 297 17.67 -23.45 -13.84
C VAL A 297 17.72 -24.95 -14.14
N GLN A 298 18.60 -25.35 -15.08
CA GLN A 298 18.77 -26.74 -15.47
C GLN A 298 19.26 -27.62 -14.30
N SER A 299 20.18 -27.12 -13.48
CA SER A 299 20.64 -27.85 -12.30
C SER A 299 19.49 -28.10 -11.32
N ILE A 300 18.71 -27.08 -11.00
CA ILE A 300 17.62 -27.14 -10.01
C ILE A 300 16.46 -28.02 -10.49
N GLU A 301 16.19 -28.04 -11.80
CA GLU A 301 15.18 -28.92 -12.40
C GLU A 301 15.59 -30.39 -12.39
N ASN A 302 16.89 -30.67 -12.47
CA ASN A 302 17.44 -32.03 -12.39
C ASN A 302 17.69 -32.50 -10.94
N GLU A 303 17.63 -31.59 -9.96
CA GLU A 303 17.76 -31.93 -8.54
C GLU A 303 16.50 -32.67 -8.04
N PRO A 304 16.63 -33.83 -7.35
CA PRO A 304 15.51 -34.52 -6.71
C PRO A 304 14.76 -33.64 -5.71
N GLU A 305 13.45 -33.87 -5.52
CA GLU A 305 12.64 -33.10 -4.57
C GLU A 305 13.05 -33.33 -3.10
N ASP A 306 13.56 -34.52 -2.79
CA ASP A 306 13.99 -34.97 -1.47
C ASP A 306 15.49 -34.76 -1.20
N HIS A 307 16.19 -34.00 -2.04
CA HIS A 307 17.61 -33.71 -1.86
C HIS A 307 17.84 -33.05 -0.49
N THR A 308 18.76 -33.59 0.32
CA THR A 308 19.04 -33.11 1.69
C THR A 308 20.39 -32.41 1.84
N ASP A 309 21.35 -32.64 0.94
CA ASP A 309 22.64 -31.93 0.94
C ASP A 309 22.59 -30.62 0.14
N PHE A 310 22.33 -29.50 0.82
CA PHE A 310 22.19 -28.19 0.17
C PHE A 310 23.51 -27.55 -0.25
N SER A 311 24.66 -28.10 0.14
CA SER A 311 25.97 -27.48 -0.09
C SER A 311 26.35 -27.42 -1.58
N ARG A 312 25.77 -28.31 -2.40
CA ARG A 312 26.01 -28.42 -3.84
C ARG A 312 24.83 -28.00 -4.71
N SER A 313 23.68 -27.75 -4.08
CA SER A 313 22.46 -27.30 -4.74
C SER A 313 22.61 -25.87 -5.29
N TRP A 314 21.86 -25.52 -6.34
CA TRP A 314 21.66 -24.11 -6.73
C TRP A 314 20.27 -23.59 -6.29
N LEU A 315 19.43 -24.44 -5.71
CA LEU A 315 18.16 -24.05 -5.13
C LEU A 315 18.38 -23.33 -3.78
N VAL A 316 18.46 -21.99 -3.84
CA VAL A 316 18.63 -21.08 -2.69
C VAL A 316 19.62 -21.59 -1.62
N PRO A 317 20.86 -21.92 -2.01
CA PRO A 317 21.69 -22.84 -1.25
C PRO A 317 22.15 -22.29 0.10
N PHE A 318 22.71 -21.09 0.14
CA PHE A 318 23.14 -20.51 1.43
C PHE A 318 21.93 -20.21 2.34
N LEU A 319 20.79 -19.83 1.78
CA LEU A 319 19.58 -19.52 2.54
C LEU A 319 19.04 -20.77 3.25
N ARG A 320 19.12 -21.94 2.59
CA ARG A 320 18.79 -23.24 3.21
C ARG A 320 19.85 -23.67 4.21
N HIS A 321 21.12 -23.60 3.81
CA HIS A 321 22.24 -23.98 4.67
C HIS A 321 22.26 -23.20 5.99
N ASP A 322 21.98 -21.89 5.94
CA ASP A 322 21.99 -21.02 7.11
C ASP A 322 20.65 -21.02 7.89
N GLY A 323 19.71 -21.93 7.57
CA GLY A 323 18.45 -22.09 8.28
C GLY A 323 17.55 -20.85 8.24
N LYS A 324 17.51 -20.15 7.08
CA LYS A 324 16.78 -18.88 6.93
C LYS A 324 15.29 -19.04 6.69
N PHE A 325 14.79 -20.25 6.49
CA PHE A 325 13.37 -20.53 6.23
C PHE A 325 12.66 -21.02 7.51
N ILE A 326 11.33 -20.98 7.53
CA ILE A 326 10.55 -21.58 8.62
C ILE A 326 10.55 -23.11 8.44
N GLU A 327 11.13 -23.81 9.40
CA GLU A 327 11.22 -25.28 9.44
C GLU A 327 10.00 -25.90 10.13
N LEU A 328 8.83 -25.74 9.52
CA LEU A 328 7.59 -26.42 9.94
C LEU A 328 7.11 -27.36 8.84
N ALA A 329 6.58 -28.51 9.23
CA ALA A 329 5.88 -29.40 8.31
C ALA A 329 4.66 -28.67 7.72
N PRO A 330 4.26 -28.98 6.46
CA PRO A 330 3.25 -28.20 5.75
C PRO A 330 1.89 -28.13 6.48
N GLU A 331 1.44 -29.23 7.06
CA GLU A 331 0.17 -29.33 7.79
C GLU A 331 0.21 -28.54 9.10
N ILE A 332 1.35 -28.58 9.80
CA ILE A 332 1.57 -27.83 11.05
C ILE A 332 1.59 -26.34 10.74
N TYR A 333 2.31 -25.93 9.69
CA TYR A 333 2.37 -24.53 9.26
C TYR A 333 0.97 -23.98 8.94
N LEU A 334 0.17 -24.71 8.16
CA LEU A 334 -1.20 -24.30 7.87
C LEU A 334 -2.07 -24.26 9.14
N ALA A 335 -1.96 -25.24 10.03
CA ALA A 335 -2.71 -25.23 11.28
C ALA A 335 -2.37 -24.02 12.17
N THR A 336 -1.10 -23.60 12.21
CA THR A 336 -0.65 -22.38 12.88
C THR A 336 -1.22 -21.12 12.22
N LEU A 337 -1.25 -21.05 10.88
CA LEU A 337 -1.85 -19.90 10.19
C LEU A 337 -3.36 -19.78 10.45
N LEU A 338 -4.05 -20.92 10.55
CA LEU A 338 -5.50 -21.00 10.75
C LEU A 338 -5.90 -21.03 12.24
N HIS A 339 -4.95 -20.85 13.15
CA HIS A 339 -5.23 -20.81 14.57
C HIS A 339 -6.18 -19.64 14.90
N GLN A 340 -7.20 -19.90 15.74
CA GLN A 340 -8.24 -18.93 16.14
C GLN A 340 -9.15 -18.45 15.01
N ILE A 341 -9.09 -19.07 13.83
CA ILE A 341 -10.01 -18.80 12.72
C ILE A 341 -11.18 -19.76 12.81
N THR A 342 -12.40 -19.23 12.72
CA THR A 342 -13.63 -20.02 12.83
C THR A 342 -14.44 -19.94 11.55
N LEU A 343 -14.91 -21.07 11.02
CA LEU A 343 -15.94 -21.14 9.98
C LEU A 343 -17.20 -21.75 10.62
N GLY A 344 -18.22 -20.92 10.83
CA GLY A 344 -19.28 -21.25 11.78
C GLY A 344 -18.68 -21.56 13.15
N GLU A 345 -19.15 -22.61 13.79
CA GLU A 345 -18.68 -23.08 15.09
C GLU A 345 -17.36 -23.87 15.03
N VAL A 346 -16.85 -24.19 13.83
CA VAL A 346 -15.66 -25.03 13.66
C VAL A 346 -14.40 -24.17 13.62
N THR A 347 -13.41 -24.50 14.44
CA THR A 347 -12.08 -23.88 14.36
C THR A 347 -11.25 -24.54 13.25
N LEU A 348 -10.66 -23.73 12.36
CA LEU A 348 -9.92 -24.20 11.19
C LEU A 348 -8.51 -24.71 11.52
N GLY A 349 -7.91 -24.23 12.61
CA GLY A 349 -6.58 -24.62 13.06
C GLY A 349 -6.44 -24.67 14.57
N ILE A 350 -5.78 -25.70 15.09
CA ILE A 350 -5.44 -25.83 16.50
C ILE A 350 -3.95 -25.53 16.64
N GLY A 351 -3.65 -24.46 17.38
CA GLY A 351 -2.27 -24.07 17.67
C GLY A 351 -1.61 -24.96 18.71
N ALA A 352 -0.28 -25.01 18.69
CA ALA A 352 0.53 -25.63 19.71
C ALA A 352 0.36 -24.90 21.06
N ARG A 353 0.18 -25.66 22.15
CA ARG A 353 0.10 -25.11 23.51
C ARG A 353 1.47 -25.18 24.19
N GLY A 354 1.84 -24.12 24.90
CA GLY A 354 3.01 -24.13 25.81
C GLY A 354 4.35 -23.65 25.23
N GLY A 355 4.36 -22.97 24.09
CA GLY A 355 5.57 -22.35 23.53
C GLY A 355 5.82 -20.90 24.01
N GLU A 356 6.87 -20.28 23.46
CA GLU A 356 7.19 -18.88 23.73
C GLU A 356 6.10 -17.94 23.19
N ARG A 357 5.86 -16.82 23.90
CA ARG A 357 4.86 -15.83 23.48
C ARG A 357 5.38 -14.99 22.32
N CYS A 358 4.57 -14.87 21.28
CA CYS A 358 4.79 -13.98 20.16
C CYS A 358 4.74 -12.55 20.68
N ARG A 359 5.78 -11.77 20.39
CA ARG A 359 5.87 -10.38 20.81
C ARG A 359 4.76 -9.49 20.21
N LEU A 360 4.23 -9.86 19.03
CA LEU A 360 3.28 -9.05 18.28
C LEU A 360 1.84 -9.37 18.67
N CYS A 361 1.40 -10.62 18.48
CA CYS A 361 0.03 -11.04 18.78
C CYS A 361 -0.17 -11.62 20.19
N GLY A 362 0.90 -12.04 20.88
CA GLY A 362 0.80 -12.67 22.21
C GLY A 362 0.61 -14.19 22.20
N ASP A 363 0.39 -14.83 21.05
CA ASP A 363 0.19 -16.29 20.95
C ASP A 363 1.41 -17.08 21.44
N GLN A 364 1.21 -18.28 21.98
CA GLN A 364 2.27 -19.15 22.51
C GLN A 364 2.99 -19.99 21.44
N GLU A 365 3.09 -19.48 20.22
CA GLU A 365 3.66 -20.18 19.06
C GLU A 365 4.85 -19.44 18.44
N ALA A 366 5.59 -18.68 19.24
CA ALA A 366 6.73 -17.93 18.72
C ALA A 366 7.89 -18.86 18.34
N SER A 367 8.21 -18.90 17.05
CA SER A 367 9.27 -19.76 16.48
C SER A 367 10.26 -18.99 15.61
N VAL A 368 9.95 -17.75 15.23
CA VAL A 368 10.73 -16.97 14.25
C VAL A 368 11.39 -15.77 14.92
N ASP A 369 12.68 -15.57 14.69
CA ASP A 369 13.45 -14.46 15.25
C ASP A 369 13.05 -13.10 14.62
N GLU A 370 12.61 -12.11 15.41
CA GLU A 370 12.11 -10.81 14.94
C GLU A 370 13.14 -10.00 14.13
N LYS A 371 14.43 -10.09 14.52
CA LYS A 371 15.56 -9.41 13.84
C LYS A 371 15.65 -9.75 12.35
N ASN A 372 15.08 -10.88 11.96
CA ASN A 372 15.13 -11.41 10.61
C ASN A 372 13.91 -10.98 9.75
N ILE A 373 12.91 -10.30 10.34
CA ILE A 373 11.63 -9.99 9.68
C ILE A 373 11.27 -8.51 9.73
N LEU A 374 11.23 -7.87 10.91
CA LEU A 374 10.71 -6.50 11.04
C LEU A 374 11.80 -5.44 11.09
N LEU A 375 12.98 -5.79 11.62
CA LEU A 375 14.04 -4.84 11.91
C LEU A 375 15.22 -4.95 10.93
N GLY A 376 15.33 -5.99 10.10
CA GLY A 376 16.52 -6.17 9.27
C GLY A 376 17.83 -6.22 10.06
N VAL A 377 18.92 -6.60 9.40
CA VAL A 377 20.20 -6.85 10.08
C VAL A 377 20.87 -5.56 10.60
N SER A 378 20.54 -4.38 10.05
CA SER A 378 21.22 -3.11 10.37
C SER A 378 20.43 -2.10 11.23
N VAL A 379 19.18 -2.38 11.62
CA VAL A 379 18.38 -1.41 12.40
C VAL A 379 18.62 -1.52 13.92
N GLY A 380 19.40 -2.51 14.35
CA GLY A 380 19.89 -2.63 15.73
C GLY A 380 20.68 -1.42 16.25
N LYS A 381 21.09 -0.47 15.38
CA LYS A 381 21.81 0.74 15.78
C LYS A 381 20.96 2.01 15.93
N PHE A 382 19.74 2.10 15.36
CA PHE A 382 19.14 3.43 15.19
C PHE A 382 17.64 3.59 15.52
N TYR A 383 16.85 2.54 15.74
CA TYR A 383 15.38 2.72 15.90
C TYR A 383 14.74 2.19 17.17
N ASN A 384 15.50 1.84 18.20
CA ASN A 384 14.89 1.60 19.51
C ASN A 384 15.73 2.16 20.65
N ARG A 385 15.10 2.99 21.48
CA ARG A 385 15.53 3.36 22.85
C ARG A 385 15.52 2.17 23.82
N THR A 386 15.67 0.94 23.34
CA THR A 386 15.92 -0.23 24.19
C THR A 386 17.34 -0.69 23.93
N VAL A 387 18.16 -0.41 24.95
CA VAL A 387 19.54 -0.83 25.20
C VAL A 387 19.87 -2.15 24.51
N ASN A 388 21.05 -2.21 23.87
CA ASN A 388 21.73 -3.43 23.45
C ASN A 388 21.43 -4.57 24.44
N HIS A 389 20.51 -5.46 24.10
CA HIS A 389 20.18 -6.56 24.99
C HIS A 389 21.39 -7.49 25.09
N ALA A 390 21.64 -7.97 26.31
CA ALA A 390 22.59 -9.01 26.60
C ALA A 390 22.35 -10.22 25.68
N LYS A 391 23.45 -10.83 25.21
CA LYS A 391 23.44 -12.08 24.43
C LYS A 391 22.52 -13.11 25.13
N GLY A 392 21.42 -13.51 24.50
CA GLY A 392 20.62 -14.66 24.96
C GLY A 392 19.10 -14.62 24.74
N HIS A 393 18.48 -13.45 24.59
CA HIS A 393 17.02 -13.37 24.38
C HIS A 393 16.67 -12.64 23.09
N THR A 394 16.61 -13.37 21.98
CA THR A 394 16.00 -12.84 20.75
C THR A 394 14.49 -12.77 20.96
N LYS A 395 13.90 -11.61 20.66
CA LYS A 395 12.44 -11.48 20.60
C LYS A 395 11.96 -12.35 19.43
N ARG A 396 11.00 -13.24 19.70
CA ARG A 396 10.42 -14.13 18.70
C ARG A 396 8.99 -13.73 18.35
N ILE A 397 8.60 -14.08 17.13
CA ILE A 397 7.24 -13.93 16.59
C ILE A 397 6.74 -15.29 16.08
N CYS A 398 5.43 -15.47 16.01
CA CYS A 398 4.84 -16.68 15.42
C CYS A 398 4.85 -16.61 13.89
N SER A 399 4.70 -17.76 13.24
CA SER A 399 4.66 -17.87 11.77
C SER A 399 3.52 -17.05 11.14
N ARG A 400 2.40 -16.88 11.85
CA ARG A 400 1.27 -16.05 11.43
C ARG A 400 1.65 -14.57 11.33
N CYS A 401 2.29 -14.01 12.35
CA CYS A 401 2.79 -12.63 12.31
C CYS A 401 3.93 -12.45 11.31
N ALA A 402 4.76 -13.49 11.10
CA ALA A 402 5.78 -13.49 10.04
C ALA A 402 5.14 -13.35 8.66
N LEU A 403 4.09 -14.13 8.36
CA LEU A 403 3.29 -14.01 7.13
C LEU A 403 2.68 -12.61 7.00
N TYR A 404 2.11 -12.05 8.06
CA TYR A 404 1.52 -10.70 7.98
C TYR A 404 2.57 -9.63 7.64
N SER A 405 3.75 -9.72 8.24
CA SER A 405 4.86 -8.84 7.85
C SER A 405 5.27 -9.03 6.39
N TYR A 406 5.28 -10.28 5.91
CA TYR A 406 5.57 -10.60 4.51
C TYR A 406 4.53 -9.97 3.57
N LEU A 407 3.23 -10.14 3.85
CA LEU A 407 2.15 -9.58 3.01
C LEU A 407 2.18 -8.06 2.98
N THR A 408 2.42 -7.40 4.12
CA THR A 408 2.63 -5.95 4.19
C THR A 408 3.79 -5.51 3.28
N THR A 409 4.90 -6.26 3.33
CA THR A 409 6.11 -5.95 2.54
C THR A 409 5.90 -6.19 1.04
N LYS A 410 5.21 -7.26 0.68
CA LYS A 410 4.83 -7.56 -0.71
C LYS A 410 3.93 -6.45 -1.28
N GLN A 411 3.00 -5.94 -0.46
CA GLN A 411 2.11 -4.85 -0.86
C GLN A 411 2.87 -3.52 -1.03
N LEU A 412 3.60 -3.09 -0.01
CA LEU A 412 4.14 -1.74 0.09
C LEU A 412 5.59 -1.61 -0.41
N GLY A 413 6.26 -2.72 -0.70
CA GLY A 413 7.69 -2.77 -0.95
C GLY A 413 8.53 -2.47 0.30
N SER A 414 9.81 -2.14 0.11
CA SER A 414 10.69 -1.69 1.21
C SER A 414 10.90 -0.17 1.15
N THR A 415 10.90 0.50 2.32
CA THR A 415 11.10 1.97 2.39
C THR A 415 12.56 2.39 2.22
N SER A 416 13.49 1.49 2.55
CA SER A 416 14.92 1.56 2.27
C SER A 416 15.50 0.16 2.46
N VAL A 417 16.76 -0.05 2.06
CA VAL A 417 17.45 -1.33 2.25
C VAL A 417 17.36 -1.77 3.72
N GLY A 418 16.58 -2.82 3.99
CA GLY A 418 16.37 -3.36 5.34
C GLY A 418 15.38 -2.65 6.25
N LYS A 419 14.59 -1.69 5.73
CA LYS A 419 13.49 -1.09 6.50
C LYS A 419 12.16 -1.33 5.81
N PHE A 420 11.31 -2.10 6.47
CA PHE A 420 9.96 -2.39 6.01
C PHE A 420 9.02 -1.21 6.33
N PRO A 421 8.13 -0.82 5.42
CA PRO A 421 7.08 0.15 5.72
C PRO A 421 6.17 -0.44 6.78
N VAL A 422 6.08 0.24 7.91
CA VAL A 422 5.05 -0.02 8.91
C VAL A 422 3.96 1.04 8.71
N PRO A 423 2.89 0.74 7.96
CA PRO A 423 1.78 1.67 7.82
C PRO A 423 1.10 1.80 9.19
N LYS A 424 0.97 3.04 9.67
CA LYS A 424 0.19 3.31 10.88
C LYS A 424 -1.29 3.28 10.53
N LEU A 425 -2.17 3.00 11.49
CA LEU A 425 -3.62 3.17 11.30
C LEU A 425 -3.99 4.59 10.82
N GLY A 426 -3.21 5.60 11.20
CA GLY A 426 -3.33 6.98 10.68
C GLY A 426 -2.92 7.16 9.21
N ASN A 427 -2.60 6.09 8.51
CA ASN A 427 -2.23 6.05 7.09
C ASN A 427 -3.17 5.15 6.28
N ILE A 428 -4.27 4.65 6.87
CA ILE A 428 -5.24 3.83 6.17
C ILE A 428 -6.62 4.46 6.38
N ILE A 429 -7.35 4.64 5.29
CA ILE A 429 -8.76 5.05 5.29
C ILE A 429 -9.57 3.89 4.76
N PHE A 430 -10.57 3.42 5.52
CA PHE A 430 -11.51 2.41 5.02
C PHE A 430 -12.76 3.08 4.47
N HIS A 431 -13.43 2.43 3.52
CA HIS A 431 -14.66 2.91 2.91
C HIS A 431 -15.53 1.75 2.45
N TYR A 432 -16.85 1.84 2.66
CA TYR A 432 -17.79 0.94 2.00
C TYR A 432 -18.44 1.63 0.82
N GLY A 433 -18.53 0.96 -0.34
CA GLY A 433 -19.38 1.40 -1.44
C GLY A 433 -19.72 0.28 -2.39
N GLN A 434 -20.66 0.52 -3.31
CA GLN A 434 -21.02 -0.45 -4.33
C GLN A 434 -20.06 -0.34 -5.51
N TYR A 435 -19.03 -1.17 -5.54
CA TYR A 435 -18.06 -1.14 -6.62
C TYR A 435 -17.96 -2.50 -7.30
N THR A 436 -17.84 -2.48 -8.61
CA THR A 436 -17.24 -3.55 -9.39
C THR A 436 -15.72 -3.46 -9.29
N GLN A 437 -15.06 -4.59 -9.56
CA GLN A 437 -13.59 -4.64 -9.58
C GLN A 437 -12.98 -3.60 -10.54
N LYS A 438 -13.60 -3.44 -11.72
CA LYS A 438 -13.18 -2.48 -12.74
C LYS A 438 -13.27 -1.03 -12.27
N GLU A 439 -14.28 -0.70 -11.46
CA GLU A 439 -14.44 0.65 -10.91
C GLU A 439 -13.38 0.95 -9.84
N ILE A 440 -12.99 -0.03 -9.03
CA ILE A 440 -11.90 0.13 -8.05
C ILE A 440 -10.56 0.34 -8.79
N GLU A 441 -10.28 -0.46 -9.82
CA GLU A 441 -9.07 -0.29 -10.65
C GLU A 441 -9.05 1.07 -11.34
N LEU A 442 -10.19 1.54 -11.84
CA LEU A 442 -10.33 2.86 -12.45
C LEU A 442 -10.11 3.97 -11.41
N LEU A 443 -10.65 3.83 -10.20
CA LEU A 443 -10.43 4.76 -9.09
C LEU A 443 -8.95 4.85 -8.72
N GLU A 444 -8.27 3.71 -8.59
CA GLU A 444 -6.82 3.66 -8.32
C GLU A 444 -6.03 4.36 -9.43
N ARG A 445 -6.32 4.05 -10.70
CA ARG A 445 -5.66 4.67 -11.86
C ARG A 445 -5.83 6.19 -11.86
N ARG A 446 -7.06 6.68 -11.61
CA ARG A 446 -7.35 8.13 -11.56
C ARG A 446 -6.61 8.84 -10.44
N ILE A 447 -6.58 8.25 -9.24
CA ILE A 447 -5.84 8.80 -8.12
C ILE A 447 -4.34 8.89 -8.47
N ASN A 448 -3.78 7.84 -9.08
CA ASN A 448 -2.39 7.82 -9.52
C ASN A 448 -2.09 8.87 -10.61
N GLN A 449 -2.96 9.02 -11.60
CA GLN A 449 -2.85 10.06 -12.64
C GLN A 449 -2.88 11.46 -12.01
N LEU A 450 -3.81 11.71 -11.09
CA LEU A 450 -3.92 13.00 -10.40
C LEU A 450 -2.66 13.31 -9.59
N ILE A 451 -2.09 12.34 -8.87
CA ILE A 451 -0.83 12.53 -8.14
C ILE A 451 0.29 12.94 -9.10
N GLN A 452 0.34 12.40 -10.32
CA GLN A 452 1.32 12.80 -11.33
C GLN A 452 1.09 14.24 -11.83
N VAL A 453 -0.16 14.64 -12.06
CA VAL A 453 -0.51 16.02 -12.41
C VAL A 453 -0.08 17.00 -11.30
N ILE A 454 -0.38 16.69 -10.04
CA ILE A 454 0.03 17.49 -8.88
C ILE A 454 1.57 17.60 -8.80
N ARG A 455 2.29 16.50 -9.06
CA ARG A 455 3.76 16.52 -9.09
C ARG A 455 4.31 17.40 -10.20
N ALA A 456 3.77 17.32 -11.42
CA ALA A 456 4.18 18.16 -12.54
C ALA A 456 4.01 19.65 -12.20
N ARG A 457 2.84 20.00 -11.65
CA ARG A 457 2.55 21.36 -11.15
C ARG A 457 3.57 21.83 -10.12
N ASN A 458 3.91 20.98 -9.15
CA ASN A 458 4.87 21.31 -8.10
C ASN A 458 6.31 21.48 -8.61
N ILE A 459 6.72 20.71 -9.63
CA ILE A 459 8.03 20.88 -10.28
C ILE A 459 8.13 22.27 -10.90
N VAL A 460 7.13 22.67 -11.70
CA VAL A 460 7.09 24.00 -12.32
C VAL A 460 7.14 25.12 -11.27
N ARG A 461 6.37 24.98 -10.18
CA ARG A 461 6.39 25.92 -9.06
C ARG A 461 7.75 25.97 -8.36
N TYR A 462 8.40 24.83 -8.16
CA TYR A 462 9.71 24.77 -7.52
C TYR A 462 10.81 25.38 -8.39
N GLU A 463 10.82 25.09 -9.69
CA GLU A 463 11.77 25.69 -10.66
C GLU A 463 11.66 27.22 -10.68
N TYR A 464 10.43 27.75 -10.58
CA TYR A 464 10.19 29.18 -10.42
C TYR A 464 10.76 29.74 -9.11
N LEU A 465 10.43 29.12 -7.97
CA LEU A 465 10.82 29.60 -6.64
C LEU A 465 12.33 29.53 -6.42
N SER A 466 12.99 28.52 -6.99
CA SER A 466 14.42 28.27 -6.82
C SER A 466 15.30 28.97 -7.86
N SER A 467 14.72 29.59 -8.89
CA SER A 467 15.50 30.28 -9.92
C SER A 467 16.04 31.64 -9.43
N PRO A 468 17.37 31.87 -9.47
CA PRO A 468 17.95 33.17 -9.16
C PRO A 468 17.80 34.18 -10.31
N LYS A 469 17.35 33.76 -11.50
CA LYS A 469 17.25 34.60 -12.70
C LYS A 469 15.91 35.34 -12.75
N ALA A 470 15.96 36.66 -12.82
CA ALA A 470 14.77 37.53 -12.93
C ALA A 470 13.94 37.25 -14.20
N GLU A 471 14.58 36.80 -15.30
CA GLU A 471 13.92 36.44 -16.56
C GLU A 471 13.00 35.22 -16.43
N VAL A 472 13.42 34.20 -15.68
CA VAL A 472 12.59 33.01 -15.38
C VAL A 472 11.41 33.39 -14.48
N LYS A 473 11.62 34.35 -13.57
CA LYS A 473 10.54 34.91 -12.74
C LYS A 473 9.58 35.80 -13.51
N ALA A 474 10.06 36.49 -14.56
CA ALA A 474 9.27 37.37 -15.42
C ALA A 474 8.49 36.60 -16.51
N GLN A 475 8.97 35.41 -16.92
CA GLN A 475 8.29 34.50 -17.85
C GLN A 475 7.28 33.55 -17.17
N TRP A 476 7.19 33.58 -15.83
CA TRP A 476 6.17 32.81 -15.13
C TRP A 476 4.82 33.50 -15.25
N THR A 477 3.90 32.85 -15.95
CA THR A 477 2.48 33.20 -15.97
C THR A 477 1.68 31.99 -15.49
N LEU A 478 0.50 32.24 -14.92
CA LEU A 478 -0.48 31.20 -14.61
C LEU A 478 -0.84 30.38 -15.85
N GLU A 479 -0.73 30.97 -17.04
CA GLU A 479 -0.93 30.30 -18.34
C GLU A 479 0.10 29.20 -18.59
N LYS A 480 1.37 29.41 -18.22
CA LYS A 480 2.41 28.37 -18.35
C LYS A 480 2.21 27.21 -17.37
N GLU A 481 1.72 27.48 -16.17
CA GLU A 481 1.33 26.43 -15.22
C GLU A 481 0.14 25.61 -15.75
N LYS A 482 -0.87 26.29 -16.31
CA LYS A 482 -2.02 25.65 -16.98
C LYS A 482 -1.58 24.79 -18.16
N GLU A 483 -0.71 25.32 -19.04
CA GLU A 483 -0.23 24.59 -20.21
C GLU A 483 0.49 23.29 -19.84
N VAL A 484 1.36 23.31 -18.81
CA VAL A 484 2.04 22.08 -18.34
C VAL A 484 1.06 21.08 -17.74
N ILE A 485 0.03 21.55 -17.02
CA ILE A 485 -1.01 20.69 -16.46
C ILE A 485 -1.84 20.06 -17.59
N GLU A 486 -2.32 20.86 -18.54
CA GLU A 486 -3.08 20.42 -19.71
C GLU A 486 -2.29 19.39 -20.53
N GLN A 487 -1.02 19.68 -20.84
CA GLN A 487 -0.15 18.73 -21.52
C GLN A 487 0.02 17.43 -20.73
N LYS A 488 0.18 17.52 -19.39
CA LYS A 488 0.32 16.32 -18.57
C LYS A 488 -0.97 15.50 -18.48
N ILE A 489 -2.13 16.14 -18.45
CA ILE A 489 -3.42 15.47 -18.50
C ILE A 489 -3.57 14.74 -19.84
N ILE A 490 -3.26 15.41 -20.96
CA ILE A 490 -3.30 14.81 -22.30
C ILE A 490 -2.33 13.62 -22.42
N GLU A 491 -1.14 13.69 -21.82
CA GLU A 491 -0.18 12.58 -21.80
C GLU A 491 -0.68 11.37 -21.00
N LEU A 492 -1.42 11.60 -19.90
CA LEU A 492 -1.85 10.56 -18.97
C LEU A 492 -3.20 9.92 -19.32
N ALA A 493 -4.07 10.65 -20.02
CA ALA A 493 -5.37 10.21 -20.45
C ALA A 493 -5.28 9.49 -21.81
N VAL A 494 -6.04 8.40 -21.96
CA VAL A 494 -6.07 7.59 -23.18
C VAL A 494 -7.25 7.99 -24.07
N THR A 495 -8.30 8.59 -23.50
CA THR A 495 -9.50 9.04 -24.24
C THR A 495 -9.85 10.50 -23.92
N PRO A 496 -10.58 11.19 -24.82
CA PRO A 496 -11.08 12.55 -24.56
C PRO A 496 -11.96 12.65 -23.31
N GLU A 497 -12.76 11.62 -23.01
CA GLU A 497 -13.60 11.59 -21.80
C GLU A 497 -12.76 11.48 -20.53
N GLU A 498 -11.63 10.76 -20.57
CA GLU A 498 -10.67 10.71 -19.46
C GLU A 498 -9.99 12.07 -19.24
N ILE A 499 -9.70 12.83 -20.30
CA ILE A 499 -9.15 14.20 -20.21
C ILE A 499 -10.14 15.10 -19.46
N THR A 500 -11.37 15.22 -19.94
CA THR A 500 -12.40 16.07 -19.32
C THR A 500 -12.63 15.69 -17.86
N ARG A 501 -12.69 14.39 -17.54
CA ARG A 501 -12.84 13.93 -16.16
C ARG A 501 -11.65 14.29 -15.28
N LEU A 502 -10.42 14.13 -15.76
CA LEU A 502 -9.23 14.51 -14.98
C LEU A 502 -9.15 16.03 -14.76
N GLU A 503 -9.56 16.83 -15.73
CA GLU A 503 -9.68 18.30 -15.59
C GLU A 503 -10.72 18.68 -14.54
N GLU A 504 -11.91 18.06 -14.56
CA GLU A 504 -12.96 18.28 -13.55
C GLU A 504 -12.49 17.91 -12.14
N ILE A 505 -11.78 16.78 -12.01
CA ILE A 505 -11.21 16.32 -10.74
C ILE A 505 -10.11 17.26 -10.24
N GLU A 506 -9.23 17.74 -11.13
CA GLU A 506 -8.19 18.71 -10.79
C GLU A 506 -8.80 20.04 -10.30
N GLN A 507 -9.83 20.53 -11.00
CA GLN A 507 -10.56 21.71 -10.57
C GLN A 507 -11.30 21.51 -9.25
N ALA A 508 -11.86 20.31 -9.01
CA ALA A 508 -12.47 19.96 -7.74
C ALA A 508 -11.43 19.96 -6.61
N LEU A 509 -10.23 19.42 -6.84
CA LEU A 509 -9.14 19.39 -5.87
C LEU A 509 -8.77 20.81 -5.38
N ALA A 510 -8.76 21.80 -6.28
CA ALA A 510 -8.51 23.20 -5.92
C ALA A 510 -9.55 23.77 -4.94
N ARG A 511 -10.78 23.21 -4.90
CA ARG A 511 -11.84 23.64 -3.98
C ARG A 511 -11.64 23.11 -2.55
N PHE A 512 -10.93 22.00 -2.38
CA PHE A 512 -10.62 21.42 -1.06
C PHE A 512 -9.26 21.91 -0.57
N GLY A 513 -9.16 23.22 -0.29
CA GLY A 513 -7.91 23.89 0.09
C GLY A 513 -7.07 23.05 1.08
N GLY A 514 -5.87 22.68 0.65
CA GLY A 514 -4.95 21.80 1.39
C GLY A 514 -4.93 20.34 0.89
N ALA A 515 -5.97 19.84 0.23
CA ALA A 515 -5.99 18.48 -0.34
C ALA A 515 -4.92 18.29 -1.42
N GLU A 516 -4.64 19.29 -2.25
CA GLU A 516 -3.55 19.26 -3.23
C GLU A 516 -2.19 19.07 -2.56
N GLU A 517 -1.88 19.90 -1.55
CA GLU A 517 -0.63 19.79 -0.79
C GLU A 517 -0.58 18.49 0.01
N LEU A 518 -1.71 17.99 0.49
CA LEU A 518 -1.81 16.71 1.18
C LEU A 518 -1.58 15.54 0.22
N LEU A 519 -2.17 15.51 -0.96
CA LEU A 519 -1.92 14.46 -1.97
C LEU A 519 -0.51 14.56 -2.56
N ALA A 520 0.04 15.77 -2.68
CA ALA A 520 1.42 15.98 -3.10
C ALA A 520 2.45 15.39 -2.11
N ASN A 521 2.18 15.54 -0.81
CA ASN A 521 3.12 15.15 0.25
C ASN A 521 2.83 13.76 0.84
N VAL A 522 1.56 13.44 1.07
CA VAL A 522 1.06 12.17 1.61
C VAL A 522 0.79 11.19 0.46
N GLY A 523 0.01 11.58 -0.55
CA GLY A 523 -0.42 10.70 -1.64
C GLY A 523 -1.22 9.47 -1.20
N VAL A 524 -1.98 8.90 -2.12
CA VAL A 524 -2.50 7.54 -1.96
C VAL A 524 -1.50 6.62 -2.65
N ALA A 525 -0.98 5.66 -1.89
CA ALA A 525 -0.03 4.68 -2.38
C ALA A 525 -0.74 3.53 -3.09
N TYR A 526 -1.87 3.07 -2.53
CA TYR A 526 -2.62 1.92 -3.02
C TYR A 526 -4.11 2.07 -2.69
N VAL A 527 -4.96 1.52 -3.56
CA VAL A 527 -6.38 1.29 -3.29
C VAL A 527 -6.59 -0.22 -3.23
N LEU A 528 -6.97 -0.73 -2.07
CA LEU A 528 -7.09 -2.16 -1.82
C LEU A 528 -8.57 -2.55 -1.78
N ASP A 529 -8.96 -3.51 -2.62
CA ASP A 529 -10.26 -4.15 -2.50
C ASP A 529 -10.20 -5.28 -1.45
N LEU A 530 -10.82 -5.03 -0.30
CA LEU A 530 -10.92 -5.95 0.84
C LEU A 530 -12.34 -6.51 1.00
N GLY A 531 -13.21 -6.26 0.01
CA GLY A 531 -14.64 -6.47 0.11
C GLY A 531 -15.13 -7.75 -0.54
N LEU A 532 -16.27 -8.24 -0.04
CA LEU A 532 -17.06 -9.30 -0.62
C LEU A 532 -18.48 -8.80 -0.96
N GLY A 533 -19.06 -9.35 -2.03
CA GLY A 533 -20.44 -9.05 -2.42
C GLY A 533 -20.59 -7.74 -3.18
N ALA A 534 -21.80 -7.17 -3.15
CA ALA A 534 -22.13 -5.95 -3.88
C ALA A 534 -21.58 -4.68 -3.20
N TRP A 535 -21.55 -4.66 -1.86
CA TRP A 535 -20.95 -3.58 -1.08
C TRP A 535 -19.54 -3.98 -0.67
N ARG A 536 -18.54 -3.36 -1.30
CA ARG A 536 -17.14 -3.68 -1.10
C ARG A 536 -16.52 -2.78 -0.04
N LEU A 537 -15.73 -3.39 0.84
CA LEU A 537 -14.82 -2.69 1.73
C LEU A 537 -13.54 -2.35 0.97
N ILE A 538 -13.23 -1.06 0.86
CA ILE A 538 -12.03 -0.55 0.22
C ILE A 538 -11.11 0.05 1.29
N ALA A 539 -9.80 -0.13 1.15
CA ALA A 539 -8.81 0.59 1.93
C ALA A 539 -7.92 1.47 1.05
N PHE A 540 -7.88 2.77 1.34
CA PHE A 540 -6.91 3.71 0.79
C PHE A 540 -5.68 3.72 1.69
N ALA A 541 -4.58 3.14 1.22
CA ALA A 541 -3.30 3.20 1.92
C ALA A 541 -2.54 4.47 1.50
N LEU A 542 -2.22 5.33 2.45
CA LEU A 542 -1.56 6.61 2.25
C LEU A 542 -0.02 6.48 2.39
N ASN A 543 0.79 7.22 1.61
CA ASN A 543 2.24 7.17 1.85
C ASN A 543 2.57 7.80 3.22
N LYS A 544 3.70 7.35 3.78
CA LYS A 544 4.22 7.91 5.02
C LYS A 544 4.89 9.25 4.74
N LEU A 545 4.49 10.30 5.47
CA LEU A 545 5.23 11.56 5.50
C LEU A 545 6.60 11.31 6.14
N GLN A 546 7.67 11.32 5.33
CA GLN A 546 9.03 11.12 5.83
C GLN A 546 9.57 12.43 6.44
N ASP A 547 9.62 12.49 7.77
CA ASP A 547 10.41 13.46 8.53
C ASP A 547 11.15 12.76 9.68
N GLU A 548 12.31 13.28 10.09
CA GLU A 548 13.23 12.62 11.06
C GLU A 548 12.58 12.27 12.41
N LYS A 549 11.44 12.90 12.75
CA LYS A 549 10.74 12.76 14.04
C LYS A 549 9.27 12.30 13.92
N GLU A 550 8.79 11.94 12.73
CA GLU A 550 7.37 11.62 12.47
C GLU A 550 6.39 12.74 12.89
N LEU A 551 6.87 13.99 12.98
CA LEU A 551 6.09 15.11 13.47
C LEU A 551 5.05 15.53 12.44
N ALA A 552 5.42 15.51 11.15
CA ALA A 552 4.52 15.78 10.04
C ALA A 552 3.35 14.78 10.01
N GLN A 553 3.64 13.48 10.16
CA GLN A 553 2.61 12.44 10.20
C GLN A 553 1.67 12.62 11.41
N LYS A 554 2.23 12.92 12.60
CA LYS A 554 1.42 13.16 13.81
C LYS A 554 0.55 14.40 13.68
N ARG A 555 1.04 15.46 13.03
CA ARG A 555 0.27 16.68 12.76
C ARG A 555 -0.85 16.42 11.76
N PHE A 556 -0.56 15.70 10.67
CA PHE A 556 -1.57 15.29 9.69
C PHE A 556 -2.69 14.48 10.35
N ALA A 557 -2.35 13.38 11.02
CA ALA A 557 -3.33 12.52 11.67
C ALA A 557 -4.12 13.22 12.79
N ARG A 558 -3.62 14.37 13.27
CA ARG A 558 -4.29 15.21 14.27
C ARG A 558 -5.14 16.33 13.69
N GLY A 559 -4.80 16.84 12.51
CA GLY A 559 -5.44 17.98 11.87
C GLY A 559 -6.81 17.62 11.32
N ARG A 560 -7.87 18.17 11.94
CA ARG A 560 -9.25 17.94 11.49
C ARG A 560 -9.47 18.43 10.07
N LEU A 561 -8.99 19.63 9.74
CA LEU A 561 -9.02 20.18 8.37
C LEU A 561 -8.45 19.19 7.36
N ALA A 562 -7.21 18.74 7.59
CA ALA A 562 -6.52 17.86 6.64
C ALA A 562 -7.25 16.52 6.43
N VAL A 563 -7.74 15.94 7.53
CA VAL A 563 -8.48 14.67 7.48
C VAL A 563 -9.80 14.86 6.75
N PHE A 564 -10.63 15.84 7.13
CA PHE A 564 -11.94 16.03 6.52
C PHE A 564 -11.86 16.53 5.08
N SER A 565 -10.89 17.38 4.73
CA SER A 565 -10.65 17.76 3.33
C SER A 565 -10.24 16.55 2.49
N LEU A 566 -9.38 15.66 3.01
CA LEU A 566 -9.02 14.43 2.30
C LEU A 566 -10.21 13.48 2.15
N LEU A 567 -10.97 13.23 3.23
CA LEU A 567 -12.16 12.37 3.17
C LEU A 567 -13.22 12.93 2.22
N SER A 568 -13.46 14.23 2.23
CA SER A 568 -14.39 14.90 1.31
C SER A 568 -13.95 14.77 -0.14
N PHE A 569 -12.65 14.93 -0.39
CA PHE A 569 -12.09 14.76 -1.72
C PHE A 569 -12.19 13.31 -2.20
N LEU A 570 -11.84 12.33 -1.35
CA LEU A 570 -11.99 10.90 -1.68
C LEU A 570 -13.46 10.54 -1.94
N GLN A 571 -14.38 11.09 -1.15
CA GLN A 571 -15.81 10.92 -1.37
C GLN A 571 -16.24 11.49 -2.72
N GLN A 572 -15.83 12.71 -3.08
CA GLN A 572 -16.16 13.28 -4.38
C GLN A 572 -15.56 12.48 -5.55
N LEU A 573 -14.33 11.99 -5.40
CA LEU A 573 -13.71 11.09 -6.40
C LEU A 573 -14.51 9.80 -6.60
N SER A 574 -15.18 9.34 -5.56
CA SER A 574 -15.92 8.08 -5.52
C SER A 574 -17.39 8.23 -5.91
N GLN A 575 -17.92 9.47 -6.00
CA GLN A 575 -19.32 9.83 -6.26
C GLN A 575 -19.62 10.03 -7.76
N GLU A 576 -19.37 9.03 -8.62
CA GLU A 576 -20.01 9.07 -9.96
C GLU A 576 -21.54 8.94 -9.84
N GLU A 577 -22.05 8.24 -8.81
CA GLU A 577 -23.47 8.25 -8.42
C GLU A 577 -23.61 8.30 -6.87
N PRO A 578 -24.44 9.21 -6.30
CA PRO A 578 -24.57 9.38 -4.84
C PRO A 578 -25.11 8.16 -4.09
N GLU A 579 -25.83 7.27 -4.78
CA GLU A 579 -26.48 6.08 -4.21
C GLU A 579 -25.50 4.92 -3.93
N ILE A 580 -24.25 5.08 -4.37
CA ILE A 580 -23.21 4.04 -4.43
C ILE A 580 -22.15 4.21 -3.32
N SER A 581 -22.01 5.41 -2.74
CA SER A 581 -20.98 5.73 -1.73
C SER A 581 -21.50 5.57 -0.30
N GLY A 582 -20.92 4.64 0.46
CA GLY A 582 -21.15 4.48 1.89
C GLY A 582 -20.14 5.24 2.77
N PRO A 583 -20.03 4.89 4.06
CA PRO A 583 -19.23 5.64 5.03
C PRO A 583 -17.72 5.48 4.85
N TYR A 584 -16.96 6.46 5.35
CA TYR A 584 -15.49 6.42 5.44
C TYR A 584 -15.03 6.31 6.89
N TYR A 585 -13.91 5.63 7.12
CA TYR A 585 -13.33 5.41 8.44
C TYR A 585 -11.86 5.83 8.44
N PHE A 586 -11.51 6.77 9.31
CA PHE A 586 -10.13 7.22 9.54
C PHE A 586 -9.78 7.12 11.01
N GLN A 587 -8.67 6.43 11.33
CA GLN A 587 -8.33 6.04 12.72
C GLN A 587 -9.52 5.38 13.45
N SER A 588 -10.36 4.68 12.69
CA SER A 588 -11.52 3.94 13.17
C SER A 588 -11.60 2.66 12.34
N MET A 589 -12.11 1.60 12.94
CA MET A 589 -12.28 0.32 12.28
C MET A 589 -13.76 0.16 11.86
N PRO A 590 -14.02 -0.29 10.62
CA PRO A 590 -15.37 -0.70 10.23
C PRO A 590 -15.74 -1.98 10.99
N TYR A 591 -16.94 -2.02 11.55
CA TYR A 591 -17.53 -3.19 12.20
C TYR A 591 -18.97 -3.36 11.74
N LEU A 592 -19.39 -4.61 11.50
CA LEU A 592 -20.76 -4.91 11.04
C LEU A 592 -21.84 -4.80 12.14
N THR A 593 -21.46 -4.75 13.43
CA THR A 593 -22.39 -4.87 14.57
C THR A 593 -22.69 -3.53 15.27
N GLY A 594 -23.91 -3.37 15.81
CA GLY A 594 -24.34 -2.23 16.67
C GLY A 594 -25.01 -1.06 15.93
N ASP A 595 -25.17 0.11 16.57
CA ASP A 595 -25.62 1.39 15.94
C ASP A 595 -24.71 1.86 14.79
N ARG A 596 -23.57 1.18 14.59
CA ARG A 596 -22.64 1.33 13.47
C ARG A 596 -23.01 0.47 12.26
N SER A 597 -24.15 -0.23 12.29
CA SER A 597 -24.72 -0.86 11.10
C SER A 597 -24.68 0.16 9.99
N ILE A 598 -24.18 -0.24 8.82
CA ILE A 598 -23.68 0.63 7.75
C ILE A 598 -24.84 1.35 7.00
N SER A 599 -25.91 1.70 7.71
CA SER A 599 -27.13 2.32 7.21
C SER A 599 -27.04 3.82 6.97
N HIS A 600 -25.92 4.46 7.35
CA HIS A 600 -25.71 5.89 7.20
C HIS A 600 -24.66 6.18 6.12
N LEU A 601 -25.13 6.32 4.88
CA LEU A 601 -24.30 6.59 3.69
C LEU A 601 -23.54 7.92 3.80
N ASP A 602 -24.14 8.93 4.46
CA ASP A 602 -23.53 10.26 4.70
C ASP A 602 -22.74 10.32 6.02
N THR A 603 -21.76 9.45 6.24
CA THR A 603 -21.02 9.43 7.51
C THR A 603 -19.51 9.24 7.36
N PHE A 604 -18.77 10.10 8.05
CA PHE A 604 -17.35 9.93 8.35
C PHE A 604 -17.18 9.45 9.79
N TYR A 605 -16.49 8.33 9.97
CA TYR A 605 -16.06 7.81 11.26
C TYR A 605 -14.61 8.22 11.51
N VAL A 606 -14.41 9.25 12.33
CA VAL A 606 -13.08 9.76 12.66
C VAL A 606 -12.80 9.55 14.15
N ARG A 607 -11.83 8.69 14.46
CA ARG A 607 -11.52 8.25 15.84
C ARG A 607 -12.75 7.76 16.59
N ASP A 608 -13.46 6.81 15.98
CA ASP A 608 -14.65 6.17 16.52
C ASP A 608 -15.87 7.09 16.74
N ARG A 609 -15.83 8.31 16.21
CA ARG A 609 -16.96 9.26 16.24
C ARG A 609 -17.62 9.33 14.88
N ALA A 610 -18.93 9.08 14.85
CA ALA A 610 -19.77 9.28 13.68
C ALA A 610 -20.02 10.78 13.45
N ILE A 611 -19.82 11.21 12.21
CA ILE A 611 -19.87 12.61 11.82
C ILE A 611 -20.59 12.69 10.46
N SER A 612 -21.56 13.61 10.30
CA SER A 612 -22.20 13.82 9.00
C SER A 612 -21.18 14.33 7.97
N ALA A 613 -21.04 13.60 6.87
CA ALA A 613 -20.09 13.96 5.82
C ALA A 613 -20.51 15.27 5.14
N SER A 614 -21.79 15.43 4.78
CA SER A 614 -22.32 16.66 4.17
C SER A 614 -22.17 17.91 5.05
N GLN A 615 -22.39 17.80 6.38
CA GLN A 615 -22.15 18.92 7.31
C GLN A 615 -20.67 19.33 7.33
N TYR A 616 -19.77 18.35 7.34
CA TYR A 616 -18.34 18.57 7.47
C TYR A 616 -17.69 19.04 6.18
N GLN A 617 -18.17 18.58 5.02
CA GLN A 617 -17.80 19.11 3.71
C GLN A 617 -18.02 20.62 3.67
N ARG A 618 -19.24 21.10 4.01
CA ARG A 618 -19.54 22.54 4.04
C ARG A 618 -18.64 23.28 5.03
N ARG A 619 -18.48 22.74 6.25
CA ARG A 619 -17.70 23.36 7.33
C ARG A 619 -16.24 23.55 6.99
N TYR A 620 -15.55 22.47 6.62
CA TYR A 620 -14.11 22.52 6.39
C TYR A 620 -13.76 23.07 5.02
N GLN A 621 -14.64 22.99 4.02
CA GLN A 621 -14.46 23.68 2.75
C GLN A 621 -14.40 25.21 2.94
N ALA A 622 -15.31 25.79 3.74
CA ALA A 622 -15.29 27.23 4.01
C ALA A 622 -14.01 27.67 4.75
N ILE A 623 -13.61 26.93 5.78
CA ILE A 623 -12.40 27.20 6.56
C ILE A 623 -11.14 27.06 5.68
N SER A 624 -11.01 25.96 4.93
CA SER A 624 -9.88 25.69 4.03
C SER A 624 -9.76 26.74 2.94
N HIS A 625 -10.88 27.06 2.26
CA HIS A 625 -10.88 28.02 1.16
C HIS A 625 -10.42 29.40 1.63
N PHE A 626 -10.94 29.86 2.77
CA PHE A 626 -10.52 31.12 3.36
C PHE A 626 -9.04 31.09 3.75
N ALA A 627 -8.59 30.06 4.49
CA ALA A 627 -7.21 29.98 4.98
C ALA A 627 -6.18 29.88 3.83
N VAL A 628 -6.45 29.10 2.79
CA VAL A 628 -5.58 28.99 1.60
C VAL A 628 -5.55 30.30 0.82
N GLY A 629 -6.68 30.99 0.72
CA GLY A 629 -6.82 32.24 0.00
C GLY A 629 -6.02 33.40 0.61
N VAL A 630 -5.90 33.45 1.95
CA VAL A 630 -5.29 34.58 2.66
C VAL A 630 -3.85 34.33 3.14
N VAL A 631 -3.36 33.09 3.21
CA VAL A 631 -1.99 32.80 3.64
C VAL A 631 -1.00 33.01 2.49
N LYS A 632 0.06 33.79 2.75
CA LYS A 632 1.15 34.08 1.81
C LYS A 632 2.15 32.92 1.70
N GLY A 633 2.93 32.92 0.62
CA GLY A 633 4.08 32.03 0.44
C GLY A 633 3.78 30.76 -0.36
N SER A 634 4.66 29.77 -0.26
CA SER A 634 4.57 28.50 -0.99
C SER A 634 5.25 27.36 -0.24
N GLY A 635 4.95 26.11 -0.61
CA GLY A 635 5.60 24.92 -0.05
C GLY A 635 5.23 24.62 1.40
N ARG A 636 6.14 23.95 2.14
CA ARG A 636 5.86 23.40 3.48
C ARG A 636 5.53 24.46 4.53
N GLU A 637 6.05 25.68 4.39
CA GLU A 637 5.77 26.77 5.32
C GLU A 637 4.35 27.32 5.15
N ARG A 638 3.89 27.49 3.89
CA ARG A 638 2.51 27.83 3.59
C ARG A 638 1.55 26.79 4.16
N LEU A 639 1.79 25.50 3.90
CA LEU A 639 0.96 24.42 4.45
C LEU A 639 0.87 24.51 5.99
N ARG A 640 2.01 24.71 6.67
CA ARG A 640 2.03 24.85 8.13
C ARG A 640 1.18 26.02 8.61
N ASP A 641 1.33 27.18 7.97
CA ASP A 641 0.68 28.42 8.41
C ASP A 641 -0.82 28.43 8.02
N THR A 642 -1.19 27.82 6.90
CA THR A 642 -2.58 27.50 6.52
C THR A 642 -3.23 26.57 7.52
N LEU A 643 -2.57 25.46 7.90
CA LEU A 643 -3.09 24.53 8.89
C LEU A 643 -3.28 25.20 10.26
N LYS A 644 -2.35 26.08 10.65
CA LYS A 644 -2.46 26.86 11.89
C LYS A 644 -3.67 27.79 11.83
N LEU A 645 -3.78 28.60 10.77
CA LEU A 645 -4.89 29.54 10.62
C LEU A 645 -6.25 28.83 10.57
N ALA A 646 -6.33 27.70 9.87
CA ALA A 646 -7.55 26.89 9.83
C ALA A 646 -7.94 26.33 11.21
N THR A 647 -6.96 25.95 12.02
CA THR A 647 -7.20 25.49 13.41
C THR A 647 -7.71 26.63 14.29
N ASP A 648 -7.14 27.82 14.13
CA ASP A 648 -7.56 29.02 14.86
C ASP A 648 -8.99 29.43 14.44
N LEU A 649 -9.30 29.38 13.13
CA LEU A 649 -10.65 29.59 12.58
C LEU A 649 -11.67 28.54 13.04
N GLU A 650 -11.25 27.29 13.24
CA GLU A 650 -12.13 26.26 13.78
C GLU A 650 -12.49 26.54 15.26
N THR A 651 -11.54 27.07 16.02
CA THR A 651 -11.67 27.28 17.46
C THR A 651 -12.42 28.57 17.79
N THR A 652 -12.07 29.66 17.11
CA THR A 652 -12.71 30.98 17.26
C THR A 652 -12.94 31.61 15.86
N PRO A 653 -13.96 31.16 15.11
CA PRO A 653 -14.15 31.53 13.71
C PRO A 653 -14.20 33.05 13.48
N LEU A 654 -15.05 33.75 14.23
CA LEU A 654 -15.28 35.19 14.03
C LEU A 654 -14.13 36.06 14.55
N GLU A 655 -13.51 35.68 15.67
CA GLU A 655 -12.36 36.41 16.23
C GLU A 655 -11.15 36.31 15.32
N THR A 656 -10.89 35.09 14.83
CA THR A 656 -9.77 34.80 13.93
C THR A 656 -9.99 35.43 12.56
N PHE A 657 -11.22 35.36 12.01
CA PHE A 657 -11.59 36.08 10.79
C PHE A 657 -11.37 37.60 10.93
N SER A 658 -11.78 38.19 12.06
CA SER A 658 -11.54 39.61 12.36
C SER A 658 -10.06 39.95 12.48
N ALA A 659 -9.25 39.07 13.08
CA ALA A 659 -7.80 39.23 13.15
C ALA A 659 -7.17 39.19 11.74
N VAL A 660 -7.58 38.24 10.89
CA VAL A 660 -7.11 38.17 9.50
C VAL A 660 -7.46 39.45 8.73
N LEU A 661 -8.69 39.94 8.83
CA LEU A 661 -9.09 41.18 8.16
C LEU A 661 -8.25 42.39 8.57
N ARG A 662 -7.88 42.51 9.86
CA ARG A 662 -7.02 43.59 10.36
C ARG A 662 -5.57 43.47 9.88
N ASP A 663 -5.10 42.24 9.72
CA ASP A 663 -3.74 41.91 9.29
C ASP A 663 -3.61 41.76 7.75
N SER A 664 -4.73 41.93 7.02
CA SER A 664 -4.84 41.89 5.56
C SER A 664 -4.86 43.31 4.96
N PRO A 665 -4.24 43.52 3.79
CA PRO A 665 -4.22 44.83 3.13
C PRO A 665 -5.54 45.07 2.40
N THR A 666 -6.53 45.62 3.09
CA THR A 666 -7.90 45.84 2.57
C THR A 666 -8.06 47.18 1.85
N ARG A 667 -7.16 48.13 2.09
CA ARG A 667 -7.17 49.46 1.46
C ARG A 667 -6.15 49.54 0.34
N LEU A 668 -6.42 50.35 -0.70
CA LEU A 668 -5.51 50.54 -1.82
C LEU A 668 -4.15 51.17 -1.43
N LYS A 669 -4.04 51.72 -0.22
CA LYS A 669 -2.82 52.35 0.32
C LYS A 669 -2.03 51.44 1.27
N ASP A 670 -2.54 50.24 1.59
CA ASP A 670 -1.86 49.34 2.52
C ASP A 670 -0.63 48.70 1.85
N ASP A 671 0.44 48.48 2.63
CA ASP A 671 1.64 47.84 2.10
C ASP A 671 1.41 46.32 1.93
N LEU A 672 1.35 45.89 0.67
CA LEU A 672 1.20 44.49 0.27
C LEU A 672 2.40 43.62 0.68
N LYS A 673 3.58 44.20 0.90
CA LYS A 673 4.78 43.44 1.28
C LYS A 673 4.87 43.21 2.79
N GLU A 674 4.46 44.17 3.60
CA GLU A 674 4.56 44.09 5.08
C GLU A 674 3.35 43.42 5.75
N SER A 675 2.23 43.29 5.04
CA SER A 675 1.04 42.60 5.56
C SER A 675 1.31 41.12 5.86
N LYS A 676 0.71 40.61 6.93
CA LYS A 676 0.85 39.20 7.34
C LYS A 676 0.05 38.25 6.44
N TYR A 677 -1.13 38.69 5.98
CA TYR A 677 -2.00 37.94 5.08
C TYR A 677 -2.14 38.65 3.73
N GLN A 678 -2.46 37.91 2.67
CA GLN A 678 -2.77 38.45 1.36
C GLN A 678 -4.28 38.66 1.20
N ILE A 679 -4.64 39.42 0.16
CA ILE A 679 -6.03 39.69 -0.17
C ILE A 679 -6.68 38.41 -0.70
N LEU A 680 -7.81 38.03 -0.12
CA LEU A 680 -8.67 36.99 -0.64
C LEU A 680 -9.21 37.41 -2.02
N LYS A 681 -8.89 36.63 -3.05
CA LYS A 681 -9.40 36.85 -4.42
C LYS A 681 -10.74 36.15 -4.60
N ASN A 682 -11.56 36.64 -5.55
CA ASN A 682 -12.74 35.90 -6.00
C ASN A 682 -12.32 34.59 -6.69
N LEU A 683 -13.11 33.53 -6.47
CA LEU A 683 -12.95 32.25 -7.15
C LEU A 683 -13.05 32.48 -8.67
N GLY A 684 -11.95 32.25 -9.39
CA GLY A 684 -11.88 32.35 -10.85
C GLY A 684 -11.45 33.72 -11.40
N GLU A 685 -11.12 34.71 -10.55
CA GLU A 685 -10.66 36.03 -11.02
C GLU A 685 -9.17 36.27 -10.70
N ASP A 686 -8.38 36.48 -11.75
CA ASP A 686 -6.93 36.69 -11.62
C ASP A 686 -6.55 38.10 -11.14
N LYS A 687 -7.45 39.08 -11.36
CA LYS A 687 -7.24 40.49 -11.02
C LYS A 687 -7.98 40.86 -9.75
N LEU A 688 -7.29 41.60 -8.88
CA LEU A 688 -7.90 42.26 -7.74
C LEU A 688 -8.85 43.33 -8.25
N LEU A 689 -10.15 43.11 -8.09
CA LEU A 689 -11.15 44.14 -8.32
C LEU A 689 -10.95 45.27 -7.30
N GLN A 690 -10.95 46.51 -7.80
CA GLN A 690 -10.70 47.70 -6.99
C GLN A 690 -11.92 48.59 -7.05
N ASN A 691 -12.45 48.97 -5.89
CA ASN A 691 -13.40 50.07 -5.82
C ASN A 691 -12.61 51.36 -5.60
N LYS A 692 -12.28 52.03 -6.71
CA LYS A 692 -11.48 53.27 -6.69
C LYS A 692 -12.19 54.41 -5.95
N GLU A 693 -13.52 54.44 -5.95
CA GLU A 693 -14.31 55.46 -5.26
C GLU A 693 -14.25 55.30 -3.74
N LEU A 694 -14.26 54.06 -3.25
CA LEU A 694 -14.17 53.74 -1.82
C LEU A 694 -12.72 53.58 -1.32
N GLY A 695 -11.73 53.58 -2.21
CA GLY A 695 -10.32 53.46 -1.85
C GLY A 695 -9.93 52.07 -1.31
N ILE A 696 -10.73 51.04 -1.62
CA ILE A 696 -10.58 49.67 -1.09
C ILE A 696 -10.50 48.64 -2.21
N TYR A 697 -9.93 47.49 -1.90
CA TYR A 697 -10.09 46.28 -2.70
C TYR A 697 -11.49 45.71 -2.52
N ASP A 698 -12.03 45.08 -3.55
CA ASP A 698 -13.36 44.49 -3.51
C ASP A 698 -13.46 43.42 -2.39
N GLY A 699 -14.51 43.53 -1.57
CA GLY A 699 -14.68 42.76 -0.34
C GLY A 699 -15.71 41.64 -0.43
N TRP A 700 -16.35 41.43 -1.58
CA TRP A 700 -17.41 40.43 -1.73
C TRP A 700 -16.96 39.01 -1.36
N SER A 701 -15.72 38.62 -1.68
CA SER A 701 -15.16 37.32 -1.28
C SER A 701 -15.06 37.19 0.24
N TYR A 702 -14.72 38.28 0.94
CA TYR A 702 -14.68 38.31 2.40
C TYR A 702 -16.08 38.28 3.02
N LEU A 703 -17.08 38.91 2.40
CA LEU A 703 -18.47 38.82 2.84
C LEU A 703 -19.01 37.39 2.68
N GLY A 704 -18.73 36.74 1.55
CA GLY A 704 -19.08 35.33 1.33
C GLY A 704 -18.40 34.40 2.34
N ALA A 705 -17.10 34.61 2.60
CA ALA A 705 -16.37 33.87 3.63
C ALA A 705 -16.92 34.14 5.04
N TYR A 706 -17.29 35.38 5.36
CA TYR A 706 -17.90 35.74 6.63
C TYR A 706 -19.26 35.08 6.83
N HIS A 707 -20.11 35.08 5.80
CA HIS A 707 -21.40 34.39 5.84
C HIS A 707 -21.22 32.90 6.10
N ALA A 708 -20.33 32.24 5.35
CA ALA A 708 -20.02 30.83 5.54
C ALA A 708 -19.44 30.55 6.94
N LEU A 709 -18.51 31.36 7.44
CA LEU A 709 -17.91 31.18 8.77
C LEU A 709 -18.87 31.53 9.92
N ARG A 710 -19.84 32.42 9.68
CA ARG A 710 -20.87 32.80 10.66
C ARG A 710 -21.89 31.68 10.86
N GLU A 711 -22.35 31.05 9.78
CA GLU A 711 -23.19 29.86 9.87
C GLU A 711 -22.49 28.77 10.70
N LEU A 712 -21.17 28.64 10.55
CA LEU A 712 -20.35 27.70 11.32
C LEU A 712 -20.10 28.07 12.78
N ALA A 713 -20.32 29.32 13.17
CA ALA A 713 -20.19 29.77 14.56
C ALA A 713 -21.50 29.64 15.36
N GLN A 714 -22.61 29.32 14.68
CA GLN A 714 -23.93 29.16 15.27
C GLN A 714 -24.29 27.69 15.57
N ASP A 715 -23.56 26.76 14.94
CA ASP A 715 -23.53 25.31 15.22
C ASP A 715 -22.47 24.95 16.27
#